data_AF-J2L6V9-F1
#
_entry.id   AF-J2L6V9-F1
#
_cell.length_a   1.000
_cell.length_b   1.000
_cell.length_c   1.000
_cell.angle_alpha   90.00
_cell.angle_beta   90.00
_cell.angle_gamma   90.00
#
_symmetry.space_group_name_H-M   'P 1'
#
loop_
_entity.id
_entity.type
_entity.pdbx_description
1 polymer ?
#
loop_
_entity_poly.entity_id
_entity_poly.type
_entity_poly.pdbx_seq_one_letter_code
_entity_poly.pdbx_strand_id
1 'polypeptide(L)'
;MPPFSSFWQAGYEGADHINPFGEKLSMNAVNDHLTQYHNDYAALQQFGITSVRESIGWRLAEMAPEETFANLKKRMNSARSFGLQINWSFCHYGWPDDLTLFAPEFVPRFADFCQRMALFLAEYYEDAPIYSPMNEISFMAWGISVGLFGNNAHSDPDEIKRQLIRATLAGCAAIESVDPRARFLHCDPIIHVVPDEESDACRQRSAEIIASQYQAWDMIAGLREPELGGKPRYLDLVGANYYHGNQWLTWSGCRLEWHLGDARRVPLHRMLAALSQRYQRPLLLAETSHVGSGRAAWLSQVTADVVQAQLSGCDIRGICLYPIIDRPLWEDLEHWPRSGLWDVDPHKKRVLNPVYAASLQQSQQILARFQGHITAASWPEECVMKQSVLVVFSHLRWGFVFQRPQHLLSRLAQFHRIVFIEEPIYQPGEAALRQYQPAPNVTVIEPHTDVAAPGFHDSQIAVLQPLLAELLDADETPLVWFYTPMALPLLACFNPSAIIYDCMDELSAFNQAPRQLQQRESALLSRADVVFTGGTSLYEAKKHRHAHVYCYPSSVDAAHFEQALDRTNSHPLQENMPKPRLGYYGVIDERLDLPLLAALADAHPDWQIVMVGPVVKIDLASLPQRRNLHWFGQQPYAALPHFLAGWDVCLMPFALNSSTRFISPTKVLEYMAAQLPIVSTAIADVVRHYAEVVSIADSPQTFIAACETALTMPIETRYQLAKNMAARVAETSWDRTVEEMQTHIVALNKRDLSQPEVIAARPQPLAQNPIECLILGAGPTGLSAGYHYGAGAVVLEKNSSVGGWCRSIKDQGFTFDHAGHIMFSNDPYVLGLYDTLLGDNQHWQEREAWVYSHDVYTRYPFQSALHGLPAEVIGECVLGAIEARYGAHPATLQAVISETRRDCCADGAIPDGESFAAQTESEDFESFIFRTWGKGIAHHFALPYNQKLWKTPLANMETSWLGGRVPLPDLEQIISGALAPLEKPVGPNARFGYPLRGGFQALMEGFLPHLSCTLEREATVTEIQPLQRRVRLQDGRQFHYDQMISTLPLPELVRLMGNFAPEAVQKAAKQLRHISVRCVNLGIGRAAISDKHWIYYPGDTLFHRIFLQGNASPQCNAPGGFGLTCEMTYRDDQPLPCEGDALIERCIKDCIRVGIINADDKIITASEVDMPYAYVVYDHQRSANVALIRSWLATQSIQLSGRYSEWEYYNSDHAFLAGKRAAETVKDLTQNRKTTA
;
A
#
# COMPACT_ATOMS: atom_id res chain seq x y z
N MET A 1 -27.40 -6.33 34.48
CA MET A 1 -27.63 -7.38 33.47
C MET A 1 -28.06 -6.73 32.16
N PRO A 2 -27.69 -7.28 30.99
CA PRO A 2 -28.20 -6.79 29.72
C PRO A 2 -29.74 -6.89 29.67
N PRO A 3 -30.46 -5.93 29.07
CA PRO A 3 -31.93 -5.96 28.96
C PRO A 3 -32.44 -7.14 28.11
N PHE A 4 -31.64 -7.57 27.13
CA PHE A 4 -32.03 -8.58 26.15
C PHE A 4 -31.17 -9.84 26.28
N SER A 5 -31.79 -10.99 26.00
CA SER A 5 -31.16 -12.33 26.00
C SER A 5 -30.23 -12.55 24.82
N SER A 6 -30.47 -11.87 23.69
CA SER A 6 -29.52 -11.77 22.57
C SER A 6 -29.44 -10.33 22.06
N PHE A 7 -28.28 -9.97 21.52
CA PHE A 7 -28.08 -8.66 20.90
C PHE A 7 -28.88 -8.52 19.60
N TRP A 8 -28.76 -9.50 18.71
CA TRP A 8 -29.62 -9.60 17.53
C TRP A 8 -30.99 -10.12 17.94
N GLN A 9 -32.04 -9.45 17.48
CA GLN A 9 -33.43 -9.77 17.76
C GLN A 9 -34.18 -10.03 16.47
N ALA A 10 -35.23 -10.84 16.57
CA ALA A 10 -36.17 -11.06 15.48
C ALA A 10 -37.48 -10.34 15.77
N GLY A 11 -37.96 -9.55 14.82
CA GLY A 11 -39.23 -8.82 14.93
C GLY A 11 -40.30 -9.42 14.04
N TYR A 12 -41.46 -9.76 14.61
CA TYR A 12 -42.61 -10.26 13.85
C TYR A 12 -43.60 -9.14 13.54
N GLU A 13 -44.07 -9.08 12.29
CA GLU A 13 -44.99 -8.03 11.83
C GLU A 13 -46.35 -8.14 12.52
N GLY A 14 -46.55 -7.28 13.52
CA GLY A 14 -47.68 -7.35 14.43
C GLY A 14 -48.81 -6.36 14.16
N ALA A 15 -48.70 -5.53 13.11
CA ALA A 15 -49.69 -4.51 12.81
C ALA A 15 -51.10 -5.10 12.67
N ASP A 16 -52.06 -4.50 13.38
CA ASP A 16 -53.45 -4.94 13.42
C ASP A 16 -54.47 -3.82 13.16
N HIS A 17 -54.05 -2.71 12.56
CA HIS A 17 -54.92 -1.57 12.26
C HIS A 17 -55.94 -1.86 11.14
N ILE A 18 -56.86 -0.91 10.97
CA ILE A 18 -57.72 -0.81 9.78
C ILE A 18 -57.01 0.11 8.78
N ASN A 19 -56.71 -0.39 7.60
CA ASN A 19 -55.99 0.37 6.56
C ASN A 19 -56.90 1.44 5.91
N PRO A 20 -56.35 2.34 5.07
CA PRO A 20 -57.13 3.40 4.42
C PRO A 20 -58.30 2.91 3.55
N PHE A 21 -58.29 1.64 3.13
CA PHE A 21 -59.34 1.02 2.32
C PHE A 21 -60.43 0.34 3.18
N GLY A 22 -60.31 0.42 4.51
CA GLY A 22 -61.26 -0.18 5.45
C GLY A 22 -61.00 -1.67 5.72
N GLU A 23 -59.89 -2.22 5.25
CA GLU A 23 -59.52 -3.62 5.49
C GLU A 23 -58.93 -3.78 6.88
N LYS A 24 -59.43 -4.77 7.63
CA LYS A 24 -58.99 -5.08 8.99
C LYS A 24 -57.75 -5.97 8.92
N LEU A 25 -56.58 -5.40 9.15
CA LEU A 25 -55.33 -6.14 9.03
C LEU A 25 -55.05 -7.02 10.25
N SER A 26 -54.37 -8.15 10.01
CA SER A 26 -53.74 -8.97 11.05
C SER A 26 -52.49 -9.59 10.42
N MET A 27 -51.38 -8.86 10.46
CA MET A 27 -50.22 -9.22 9.63
C MET A 27 -49.60 -10.57 10.03
N ASN A 28 -49.59 -10.89 11.33
CA ASN A 28 -49.20 -12.21 11.83
C ASN A 28 -50.13 -13.35 11.35
N ALA A 29 -51.39 -13.07 11.02
CA ALA A 29 -52.27 -14.05 10.39
C ALA A 29 -52.00 -14.12 8.87
N VAL A 30 -51.75 -12.99 8.22
CA VAL A 30 -51.52 -12.90 6.77
C VAL A 30 -50.25 -13.65 6.32
N ASN A 31 -49.17 -13.58 7.11
CA ASN A 31 -47.95 -14.35 6.89
C ASN A 31 -47.96 -15.74 7.55
N ASP A 32 -49.09 -16.13 8.16
CA ASP A 32 -49.30 -17.41 8.83
C ASP A 32 -48.37 -17.67 10.03
N HIS A 33 -47.84 -16.61 10.65
CA HIS A 33 -47.03 -16.72 11.86
C HIS A 33 -47.86 -17.25 13.05
N LEU A 34 -49.13 -16.86 13.19
CA LEU A 34 -49.98 -17.31 14.31
C LEU A 34 -50.17 -18.83 14.40
N THR A 35 -50.02 -19.56 13.28
CA THR A 35 -50.11 -21.01 13.24
C THR A 35 -48.72 -21.67 13.26
N GLN A 36 -47.73 -21.04 12.64
CA GLN A 36 -46.37 -21.57 12.48
C GLN A 36 -45.36 -21.08 13.55
N TYR A 37 -45.79 -20.30 14.55
CA TYR A 37 -44.93 -19.71 15.59
C TYR A 37 -43.88 -20.67 16.18
N HIS A 38 -44.24 -21.94 16.40
CA HIS A 38 -43.30 -22.92 16.94
C HIS A 38 -42.12 -23.19 15.98
N ASN A 39 -42.41 -23.37 14.70
CA ASN A 39 -41.40 -23.57 13.66
C ASN A 39 -40.60 -22.28 13.42
N ASP A 40 -41.27 -21.13 13.44
CA ASP A 40 -40.62 -19.83 13.26
C ASP A 40 -39.63 -19.53 14.40
N TYR A 41 -40.00 -19.83 15.65
CA TYR A 41 -39.12 -19.73 16.82
C TYR A 41 -37.97 -20.74 16.76
N ALA A 42 -38.24 -21.98 16.37
CA ALA A 42 -37.22 -23.01 16.20
C ALA A 42 -36.18 -22.57 15.15
N ALA A 43 -36.61 -21.93 14.06
CA ALA A 43 -35.75 -21.49 12.98
C ALA A 43 -34.72 -20.42 13.42
N LEU A 44 -34.99 -19.65 14.47
CA LEU A 44 -34.07 -18.63 15.00
C LEU A 44 -32.84 -19.23 15.70
N GLN A 45 -32.94 -20.45 16.23
CA GLN A 45 -31.86 -21.11 16.97
C GLN A 45 -30.58 -21.24 16.12
N GLN A 46 -30.71 -21.44 14.81
CA GLN A 46 -29.56 -21.55 13.90
C GLN A 46 -28.74 -20.25 13.79
N PHE A 47 -29.30 -19.12 14.22
CA PHE A 47 -28.65 -17.81 14.26
C PHE A 47 -28.39 -17.33 15.69
N GLY A 48 -28.61 -18.16 16.72
CA GLY A 48 -28.41 -17.77 18.12
C GLY A 48 -29.27 -16.59 18.58
N ILE A 49 -30.40 -16.33 17.91
CA ILE A 49 -31.33 -15.26 18.30
C ILE A 49 -32.24 -15.81 19.41
N THR A 50 -32.15 -15.22 20.61
CA THR A 50 -32.93 -15.59 21.79
C THR A 50 -33.82 -14.48 22.33
N SER A 51 -33.82 -13.31 21.70
CA SER A 51 -34.76 -12.21 21.97
C SER A 51 -35.61 -11.93 20.74
N VAL A 52 -36.92 -11.82 20.92
CA VAL A 52 -37.86 -11.53 19.83
C VAL A 52 -38.79 -10.38 20.20
N ARG A 53 -39.18 -9.55 19.22
CA ARG A 53 -40.25 -8.57 19.35
C ARG A 53 -41.52 -9.13 18.73
N GLU A 54 -42.59 -9.12 19.50
CA GLU A 54 -43.90 -9.64 19.13
C GLU A 54 -44.99 -8.63 19.46
N SER A 55 -46.16 -8.80 18.85
CA SER A 55 -47.33 -7.98 19.17
C SER A 55 -48.50 -8.83 19.63
N ILE A 56 -49.23 -8.30 20.62
CA ILE A 56 -50.50 -8.86 21.08
C ILE A 56 -51.63 -8.36 20.17
N GLY A 57 -51.63 -7.07 19.85
CA GLY A 57 -52.67 -6.39 19.06
C GLY A 57 -53.89 -6.08 19.93
N TRP A 58 -54.05 -4.81 20.33
CA TRP A 58 -55.13 -4.41 21.25
C TRP A 58 -56.51 -4.64 20.63
N ARG A 59 -56.69 -4.35 19.34
CA ARG A 59 -57.95 -4.61 18.63
C ARG A 59 -58.26 -6.09 18.58
N LEU A 60 -57.29 -6.91 18.18
CA LEU A 60 -57.46 -8.36 18.09
C LEU A 60 -57.79 -8.98 19.46
N ALA A 61 -57.09 -8.53 20.51
CA ALA A 61 -57.25 -9.03 21.87
C ALA A 61 -58.64 -8.77 22.45
N GLU A 62 -59.25 -7.62 22.14
CA GLU A 62 -60.59 -7.30 22.62
C GLU A 62 -61.71 -7.93 21.78
N MET A 63 -61.48 -8.19 20.49
CA MET A 63 -62.45 -8.89 19.65
C MET A 63 -62.61 -10.36 20.04
N ALA A 64 -61.50 -11.03 20.41
CA ALA A 64 -61.51 -12.45 20.79
C ALA A 64 -60.58 -12.72 21.98
N PRO A 65 -60.98 -12.34 23.21
CA PRO A 65 -60.12 -12.45 24.40
C PRO A 65 -59.68 -13.89 24.70
N GLU A 66 -60.60 -14.86 24.65
CA GLU A 66 -60.30 -16.25 24.96
C GLU A 66 -59.29 -16.87 23.97
N GLU A 67 -59.47 -16.60 22.67
CA GLU A 67 -58.55 -17.06 21.63
C GLU A 67 -57.17 -16.40 21.78
N THR A 68 -57.15 -15.11 22.14
CA THR A 68 -55.90 -14.36 22.37
C THR A 68 -55.11 -14.96 23.52
N PHE A 69 -55.71 -15.21 24.68
CA PHE A 69 -55.02 -15.87 25.80
C PHE A 69 -54.57 -17.29 25.44
N ALA A 70 -55.37 -18.05 24.70
CA ALA A 70 -54.98 -19.38 24.23
C ALA A 70 -53.77 -19.33 23.29
N ASN A 71 -53.72 -18.36 22.39
CA ASN A 71 -52.61 -18.14 21.47
C ASN A 71 -51.34 -17.64 22.19
N LEU A 72 -51.47 -16.67 23.11
CA LEU A 72 -50.36 -16.20 23.95
C LEU A 72 -49.75 -17.33 24.77
N LYS A 73 -50.58 -18.17 25.41
CA LYS A 73 -50.12 -19.36 26.14
C LYS A 73 -49.28 -20.29 25.27
N LYS A 74 -49.74 -20.55 24.05
CA LYS A 74 -49.02 -21.39 23.06
C LYS A 74 -47.67 -20.78 22.68
N ARG A 75 -47.64 -19.49 22.35
CA ARG A 75 -46.42 -18.76 22.01
C ARG A 75 -45.44 -18.72 23.19
N MET A 76 -45.88 -18.36 24.39
CA MET A 76 -45.02 -18.33 25.59
C MET A 76 -44.45 -19.71 25.94
N ASN A 77 -45.25 -20.78 25.85
CA ASN A 77 -44.75 -22.14 26.09
C ASN A 77 -43.71 -22.55 25.04
N SER A 78 -43.94 -22.21 23.77
CA SER A 78 -43.00 -22.46 22.68
C SER A 78 -41.70 -21.67 22.86
N ALA A 79 -41.80 -20.38 23.16
CA ALA A 79 -40.64 -19.53 23.46
C ALA A 79 -39.82 -20.09 24.62
N ARG A 80 -40.46 -20.51 25.72
CA ARG A 80 -39.78 -21.16 26.85
C ARG A 80 -39.07 -22.44 26.44
N SER A 81 -39.66 -23.25 25.55
CA SER A 81 -39.03 -24.49 25.07
C SER A 81 -37.74 -24.26 24.26
N PHE A 82 -37.55 -23.05 23.73
CA PHE A 82 -36.37 -22.63 22.97
C PHE A 82 -35.51 -21.58 23.73
N GLY A 83 -35.85 -21.26 24.98
CA GLY A 83 -35.15 -20.22 25.76
C GLY A 83 -35.28 -18.81 25.16
N LEU A 84 -36.38 -18.51 24.47
CA LEU A 84 -36.64 -17.18 23.89
C LEU A 84 -37.26 -16.23 24.92
N GLN A 85 -36.70 -15.02 25.01
CA GLN A 85 -37.32 -13.87 25.64
C GLN A 85 -38.18 -13.13 24.61
N ILE A 86 -39.49 -13.04 24.87
CA ILE A 86 -40.39 -12.22 24.06
C ILE A 86 -40.50 -10.82 24.66
N ASN A 87 -40.32 -9.78 23.82
CA ASN A 87 -40.57 -8.39 24.14
C ASN A 87 -41.92 -8.00 23.51
N TRP A 88 -42.96 -7.81 24.33
CA TRP A 88 -44.32 -7.65 23.83
C TRP A 88 -44.68 -6.19 23.56
N SER A 89 -45.18 -5.93 22.35
CA SER A 89 -45.91 -4.72 21.99
C SER A 89 -47.41 -4.95 22.21
N PHE A 90 -48.02 -4.18 23.10
CA PHE A 90 -49.44 -4.41 23.45
C PHE A 90 -50.37 -3.83 22.39
N CYS A 91 -50.10 -2.62 21.91
CA CYS A 91 -50.80 -1.99 20.80
C CYS A 91 -49.85 -1.74 19.63
N HIS A 92 -50.21 -2.25 18.44
CA HIS A 92 -49.49 -2.07 17.19
C HIS A 92 -50.42 -1.49 16.12
N TYR A 93 -50.75 -0.21 16.28
CA TYR A 93 -51.62 0.62 15.44
C TYR A 93 -53.14 0.34 15.53
N GLY A 94 -53.59 -0.84 15.98
CA GLY A 94 -55.01 -1.16 16.13
C GLY A 94 -55.58 -0.89 17.54
N TRP A 95 -56.83 -0.41 17.60
CA TRP A 95 -57.65 -0.33 18.81
C TRP A 95 -59.08 -0.83 18.52
N PRO A 96 -59.89 -1.14 19.55
CA PRO A 96 -61.24 -1.70 19.38
C PRO A 96 -62.14 -0.86 18.47
N ASP A 97 -62.90 -1.52 17.59
CA ASP A 97 -63.75 -0.87 16.56
C ASP A 97 -64.84 0.05 17.16
N ASP A 98 -65.25 -0.21 18.40
CA ASP A 98 -66.27 0.55 19.13
C ASP A 98 -65.71 1.80 19.84
N LEU A 99 -64.39 2.04 19.75
CA LEU A 99 -63.68 3.08 20.47
C LEU A 99 -63.14 4.14 19.52
N THR A 100 -63.32 5.42 19.85
CA THR A 100 -62.68 6.53 19.16
C THR A 100 -61.53 7.08 20.00
N LEU A 101 -60.49 7.60 19.34
CA LEU A 101 -59.25 8.06 19.96
C LEU A 101 -59.47 9.05 21.14
N PHE A 102 -60.41 9.98 20.97
CA PHE A 102 -60.70 11.03 21.95
C PHE A 102 -61.88 10.71 22.87
N ALA A 103 -62.41 9.49 22.82
CA ALA A 103 -63.43 9.06 23.77
C ALA A 103 -62.88 9.08 25.21
N PRO A 104 -63.66 9.51 26.23
CA PRO A 104 -63.24 9.46 27.64
C PRO A 104 -62.77 8.08 28.10
N GLU A 105 -63.31 7.02 27.50
CA GLU A 105 -63.02 5.62 27.80
C GLU A 105 -61.70 5.14 27.19
N PHE A 106 -61.09 5.87 26.25
CA PHE A 106 -59.93 5.41 25.50
C PHE A 106 -58.73 5.08 26.40
N VAL A 107 -58.34 6.04 27.25
CA VAL A 107 -57.19 5.89 28.17
C VAL A 107 -57.46 4.85 29.26
N PRO A 108 -58.60 4.87 29.98
CA PRO A 108 -58.89 3.85 31.00
C PRO A 108 -58.97 2.42 30.43
N ARG A 109 -59.60 2.23 29.26
CA ARG A 109 -59.75 0.91 28.64
C ARG A 109 -58.40 0.35 28.18
N PHE A 110 -57.54 1.20 27.63
CA PHE A 110 -56.18 0.79 27.28
C PHE A 110 -55.34 0.42 28.51
N ALA A 111 -55.46 1.17 29.61
CA ALA A 111 -54.78 0.86 30.86
C ALA A 111 -55.25 -0.48 31.46
N ASP A 112 -56.56 -0.75 31.45
CA ASP A 112 -57.13 -2.03 31.87
C ASP A 112 -56.65 -3.20 30.99
N PHE A 113 -56.59 -3.01 29.67
CA PHE A 113 -55.99 -3.98 28.74
C PHE A 113 -54.52 -4.25 29.09
N CYS A 114 -53.70 -3.21 29.30
CA CYS A 114 -52.31 -3.35 29.68
C CYS A 114 -52.16 -4.12 31.00
N GLN A 115 -53.00 -3.83 31.99
CA GLN A 115 -53.00 -4.53 33.28
C GLN A 115 -53.30 -6.03 33.11
N ARG A 116 -54.35 -6.37 32.33
CA ARG A 116 -54.76 -7.75 32.06
C ARG A 116 -53.66 -8.54 31.34
N MET A 117 -53.00 -7.92 30.35
CA MET A 117 -51.91 -8.57 29.62
C MET A 117 -50.68 -8.76 30.51
N ALA A 118 -50.28 -7.75 31.29
CA ALA A 118 -49.16 -7.88 32.23
C ALA A 118 -49.41 -8.96 33.27
N LEU A 119 -50.63 -9.04 33.82
CA LEU A 119 -51.00 -10.05 34.83
C LEU A 119 -50.87 -11.46 34.27
N PHE A 120 -51.34 -11.69 33.04
CA PHE A 120 -51.21 -12.98 32.38
C PHE A 120 -49.76 -13.33 32.07
N LEU A 121 -48.97 -12.36 31.59
CA LEU A 121 -47.60 -12.59 31.15
C LEU A 121 -46.60 -12.74 32.31
N ALA A 122 -46.86 -12.12 33.47
CA ALA A 122 -45.94 -12.10 34.61
C ALA A 122 -45.50 -13.51 35.07
N GLU A 123 -46.38 -14.52 34.96
CA GLU A 123 -46.07 -15.91 35.35
C GLU A 123 -45.01 -16.59 34.46
N TYR A 124 -44.74 -16.03 33.27
CA TYR A 124 -43.81 -16.61 32.31
C TYR A 124 -42.40 -16.00 32.37
N TYR A 125 -42.20 -14.92 33.13
CA TYR A 125 -40.92 -14.21 33.21
C TYR A 125 -40.28 -14.35 34.60
N GLU A 126 -39.11 -14.98 34.62
CA GLU A 126 -38.24 -15.03 35.80
C GLU A 126 -37.47 -13.71 35.98
N ASP A 127 -36.92 -13.17 34.88
CA ASP A 127 -36.28 -11.86 34.82
C ASP A 127 -37.29 -10.72 34.56
N ALA A 128 -36.82 -9.47 34.66
CA ALA A 128 -37.63 -8.29 34.36
C ALA A 128 -38.17 -8.33 32.90
N PRO A 129 -39.51 -8.40 32.70
CA PRO A 129 -40.07 -8.40 31.35
C PRO A 129 -39.93 -7.03 30.68
N ILE A 130 -39.84 -7.03 29.35
CA ILE A 130 -39.81 -5.82 28.53
C ILE A 130 -41.12 -5.68 27.78
N TYR A 131 -41.77 -4.53 27.95
CA TYR A 131 -43.03 -4.21 27.29
C TYR A 131 -42.93 -2.89 26.52
N SER A 132 -43.61 -2.86 25.38
CA SER A 132 -43.91 -1.65 24.62
C SER A 132 -45.42 -1.44 24.68
N PRO A 133 -45.97 -0.60 25.59
CA PRO A 133 -47.41 -0.41 25.67
C PRO A 133 -48.01 0.00 24.32
N MET A 134 -47.46 1.03 23.69
CA MET A 134 -47.75 1.42 22.31
C MET A 134 -46.46 1.43 21.48
N ASN A 135 -46.52 0.85 20.28
CA ASN A 135 -45.45 0.94 19.29
C ASN A 135 -45.57 2.25 18.50
N GLU A 136 -44.43 2.92 18.27
CA GLU A 136 -44.28 4.09 17.39
C GLU A 136 -45.34 5.18 17.54
N ILE A 137 -45.41 5.82 18.70
CA ILE A 137 -46.44 6.82 19.00
C ILE A 137 -46.37 8.01 18.03
N SER A 138 -45.16 8.45 17.67
CA SER A 138 -44.97 9.56 16.75
C SER A 138 -45.39 9.19 15.32
N PHE A 139 -45.01 7.99 14.86
CA PHE A 139 -45.44 7.47 13.56
C PHE A 139 -46.95 7.25 13.52
N MET A 140 -47.55 6.68 14.57
CA MET A 140 -48.99 6.47 14.68
C MET A 140 -49.74 7.79 14.69
N ALA A 141 -49.27 8.80 15.41
CA ALA A 141 -49.90 10.12 15.42
C ALA A 141 -49.86 10.79 14.03
N TRP A 142 -48.72 10.73 13.35
CA TRP A 142 -48.60 11.19 11.96
C TRP A 142 -49.51 10.39 11.02
N GLY A 143 -49.48 9.06 11.10
CA GLY A 143 -50.29 8.15 10.30
C GLY A 143 -51.79 8.42 10.44
N ILE A 144 -52.29 8.64 11.66
CA ILE A 144 -53.68 9.04 11.89
C ILE A 144 -53.97 10.38 11.21
N SER A 145 -53.09 11.37 11.35
CA SER A 145 -53.30 12.70 10.77
C SER A 145 -53.40 12.70 9.24
N VAL A 146 -52.69 11.77 8.57
CA VAL A 146 -52.70 11.60 7.10
C VAL A 146 -53.68 10.53 6.61
N GLY A 147 -54.43 9.88 7.51
CA GLY A 147 -55.44 8.87 7.17
C GLY A 147 -54.90 7.45 6.93
N LEU A 148 -53.68 7.14 7.38
CA LEU A 148 -53.10 5.79 7.36
C LEU A 148 -53.79 4.86 8.37
N PHE A 149 -54.24 5.41 9.51
CA PHE A 149 -54.86 4.65 10.61
C PHE A 149 -56.17 5.28 11.08
N GLY A 150 -57.25 4.48 11.10
CA GLY A 150 -58.52 4.84 11.75
C GLY A 150 -59.22 6.09 11.20
N ASN A 151 -60.26 6.56 11.91
CA ASN A 151 -61.20 7.58 11.41
C ASN A 151 -61.04 8.98 12.06
N ASN A 152 -59.81 9.50 12.14
CA ASN A 152 -59.53 10.86 12.66
C ASN A 152 -58.57 11.65 11.76
N ALA A 153 -58.59 11.38 10.45
CA ALA A 153 -57.81 12.11 9.45
C ALA A 153 -58.04 13.62 9.59
N HIS A 154 -56.98 14.41 9.40
CA HIS A 154 -56.97 15.88 9.53
C HIS A 154 -57.08 16.45 10.96
N SER A 155 -57.10 15.61 12.01
CA SER A 155 -56.95 16.10 13.38
C SER A 155 -55.52 16.58 13.63
N ASP A 156 -55.33 17.47 14.61
CA ASP A 156 -54.00 17.99 14.97
C ASP A 156 -53.08 16.83 15.42
N PRO A 157 -51.95 16.57 14.72
CA PRO A 157 -51.03 15.49 15.07
C PRO A 157 -50.46 15.63 16.48
N ASP A 158 -50.31 16.85 17.01
CA ASP A 158 -49.83 17.07 18.38
C ASP A 158 -50.91 16.75 19.42
N GLU A 159 -52.19 16.99 19.11
CA GLU A 159 -53.31 16.56 19.96
C GLU A 159 -53.46 15.03 19.99
N ILE A 160 -53.37 14.38 18.83
CA ILE A 160 -53.34 12.92 18.72
C ILE A 160 -52.19 12.36 19.57
N LYS A 161 -50.96 12.88 19.38
CA LYS A 161 -49.78 12.43 20.09
C LYS A 161 -49.95 12.54 21.61
N ARG A 162 -50.44 13.68 22.11
CA ARG A 162 -50.72 13.87 23.55
C ARG A 162 -51.72 12.84 24.10
N GLN A 163 -52.76 12.52 23.34
CA GLN A 163 -53.74 11.51 23.75
C GLN A 163 -53.13 10.10 23.81
N LEU A 164 -52.30 9.73 22.83
CA LEU A 164 -51.57 8.47 22.82
C LEU A 164 -50.53 8.38 23.96
N ILE A 165 -49.88 9.51 24.31
CA ILE A 165 -49.02 9.60 25.49
C ILE A 165 -49.81 9.36 26.78
N ARG A 166 -50.99 9.97 26.95
CA ARG A 166 -51.83 9.73 28.14
C ARG A 166 -52.19 8.25 28.28
N ALA A 167 -52.58 7.61 27.18
CA ALA A 167 -52.85 6.17 27.14
C ALA A 167 -51.60 5.37 27.52
N THR A 168 -50.45 5.68 26.92
CA THR A 168 -49.18 5.01 27.17
C THR A 168 -48.75 5.13 28.63
N LEU A 169 -48.80 6.33 29.23
CA LEU A 169 -48.43 6.56 30.63
C LEU A 169 -49.36 5.84 31.60
N ALA A 170 -50.67 5.82 31.33
CA ALA A 170 -51.63 5.05 32.11
C ALA A 170 -51.37 3.53 31.98
N GLY A 171 -51.03 3.06 30.78
CA GLY A 171 -50.58 1.69 30.52
C GLY A 171 -49.31 1.32 31.29
N CYS A 172 -48.28 2.17 31.27
CA CYS A 172 -47.06 1.96 32.06
C CYS A 172 -47.37 1.84 33.56
N ALA A 173 -48.17 2.75 34.12
CA ALA A 173 -48.58 2.71 35.52
C ALA A 173 -49.37 1.43 35.87
N ALA A 174 -50.26 1.00 34.97
CA ALA A 174 -51.04 -0.22 35.13
C ALA A 174 -50.15 -1.47 35.11
N ILE A 175 -49.17 -1.54 34.19
CA ILE A 175 -48.18 -2.62 34.13
C ILE A 175 -47.31 -2.65 35.38
N GLU A 176 -46.77 -1.50 35.80
CA GLU A 176 -45.91 -1.38 36.99
C GLU A 176 -46.65 -1.78 38.28
N SER A 177 -47.97 -1.56 38.34
CA SER A 177 -48.80 -2.01 39.47
C SER A 177 -48.89 -3.53 39.60
N VAL A 178 -48.68 -4.26 38.50
CA VAL A 178 -48.73 -5.73 38.44
C VAL A 178 -47.34 -6.33 38.60
N ASP A 179 -46.37 -5.87 37.80
CA ASP A 179 -44.98 -6.29 37.89
C ASP A 179 -44.06 -5.06 38.00
N PRO A 180 -43.62 -4.69 39.21
CA PRO A 180 -42.75 -3.52 39.40
C PRO A 180 -41.35 -3.70 38.81
N ARG A 181 -40.99 -4.91 38.36
CA ARG A 181 -39.72 -5.21 37.65
C ARG A 181 -39.80 -4.83 36.18
N ALA A 182 -41.01 -4.66 35.62
CA ALA A 182 -41.22 -4.41 34.20
C ALA A 182 -40.40 -3.22 33.70
N ARG A 183 -39.85 -3.39 32.50
CA ARG A 183 -39.07 -2.39 31.77
C ARG A 183 -39.84 -1.92 30.55
N PHE A 184 -39.71 -0.64 30.22
CA PHE A 184 -40.46 -0.02 29.13
C PHE A 184 -39.56 0.30 27.95
N LEU A 185 -39.89 -0.27 26.79
CA LEU A 185 -39.27 0.01 25.51
C LEU A 185 -40.21 0.86 24.66
N HIS A 186 -39.79 2.08 24.35
CA HIS A 186 -40.56 2.97 23.48
C HIS A 186 -39.85 3.12 22.13
N CYS A 187 -40.43 2.49 21.11
CA CYS A 187 -39.94 2.54 19.74
C CYS A 187 -40.55 3.72 19.00
N ASP A 188 -39.77 4.44 18.20
CA ASP A 188 -40.23 5.48 17.27
C ASP A 188 -39.17 5.68 16.16
N PRO A 189 -39.55 6.18 14.97
CA PRO A 189 -38.62 6.39 13.87
C PRO A 189 -37.65 7.54 14.16
N ILE A 190 -36.38 7.32 13.87
CA ILE A 190 -35.39 8.40 13.79
C ILE A 190 -35.26 8.88 12.35
N ILE A 191 -35.33 10.19 12.13
CA ILE A 191 -35.46 10.78 10.79
C ILE A 191 -34.49 11.93 10.57
N HIS A 192 -34.13 12.16 9.31
CA HIS A 192 -33.38 13.34 8.89
C HIS A 192 -34.03 13.96 7.65
N VAL A 193 -34.29 15.27 7.70
CA VAL A 193 -34.99 15.99 6.63
C VAL A 193 -34.09 17.09 6.10
N VAL A 194 -33.95 17.13 4.78
CA VAL A 194 -33.06 18.05 4.08
C VAL A 194 -33.89 19.12 3.36
N PRO A 195 -33.48 20.40 3.37
CA PRO A 195 -34.19 21.44 2.64
C PRO A 195 -34.11 21.20 1.12
N ASP A 196 -35.24 21.31 0.41
CA ASP A 196 -35.30 21.25 -1.06
C ASP A 196 -34.63 22.49 -1.69
N GLU A 197 -34.67 23.61 -0.97
CA GLU A 197 -34.17 24.92 -1.39
C GLU A 197 -33.52 25.66 -0.22
N GLU A 198 -32.57 26.55 -0.53
CA GLU A 198 -31.79 27.29 0.48
C GLU A 198 -32.54 28.48 1.12
N SER A 199 -33.87 28.39 1.26
CA SER A 199 -34.68 29.43 1.92
C SER A 199 -34.73 29.24 3.44
N ASP A 200 -34.78 30.36 4.19
CA ASP A 200 -34.91 30.30 5.66
C ASP A 200 -36.17 29.56 6.10
N ALA A 201 -37.27 29.74 5.36
CA ALA A 201 -38.53 29.04 5.62
C ALA A 201 -38.40 27.51 5.46
N CYS A 202 -37.71 27.05 4.41
CA CYS A 202 -37.48 25.61 4.19
C CYS A 202 -36.54 25.03 5.26
N ARG A 203 -35.46 25.74 5.63
CA ARG A 203 -34.56 25.34 6.73
C ARG A 203 -35.28 25.25 8.07
N GLN A 204 -36.12 26.24 8.40
CA GLN A 204 -36.91 26.23 9.62
C GLN A 204 -37.88 25.05 9.64
N ARG A 205 -38.59 24.81 8.54
CA ARG A 205 -39.51 23.67 8.42
C ARG A 205 -38.81 22.32 8.56
N SER A 206 -37.64 22.17 7.96
CA SER A 206 -36.79 20.97 8.11
C SER A 206 -36.48 20.71 9.58
N ALA A 207 -36.06 21.75 10.31
CA ALA A 207 -35.72 21.66 11.72
C ALA A 207 -36.93 21.31 12.60
N GLU A 208 -38.11 21.87 12.31
CA GLU A 208 -39.37 21.54 13.00
C GLU A 208 -39.74 20.06 12.82
N ILE A 209 -39.65 19.53 11.59
CA ILE A 209 -39.94 18.12 11.32
C ILE A 209 -38.94 17.22 12.05
N ILE A 210 -37.64 17.52 11.99
CA ILE A 210 -36.61 16.77 12.72
C ILE A 210 -36.89 16.80 14.22
N ALA A 211 -37.24 17.95 14.80
CA ALA A 211 -37.54 18.06 16.23
C ALA A 211 -38.79 17.27 16.64
N SER A 212 -39.76 17.09 15.74
CA SER A 212 -41.01 16.38 16.03
C SER A 212 -40.83 14.91 16.42
N GLN A 213 -39.74 14.27 15.97
CA GLN A 213 -39.41 12.86 16.26
C GLN A 213 -39.11 12.63 17.76
N TYR A 214 -38.65 13.65 18.47
CA TYR A 214 -38.29 13.54 19.89
C TYR A 214 -39.46 13.80 20.84
N GLN A 215 -40.55 14.40 20.35
CA GLN A 215 -41.63 14.91 21.20
C GLN A 215 -42.29 13.81 22.05
N ALA A 216 -42.54 12.62 21.49
CA ALA A 216 -43.16 11.52 22.24
C ALA A 216 -42.27 11.05 23.40
N TRP A 217 -40.99 10.79 23.13
CA TRP A 217 -40.01 10.42 24.16
C TRP A 217 -39.83 11.53 25.20
N ASP A 218 -39.75 12.80 24.78
CA ASP A 218 -39.66 13.94 25.70
C ASP A 218 -40.87 14.02 26.64
N MET A 219 -42.09 13.77 26.13
CA MET A 219 -43.31 13.75 26.95
C MET A 219 -43.35 12.55 27.89
N ILE A 220 -42.93 11.36 27.44
CA ILE A 220 -42.85 10.15 28.30
C ILE A 220 -41.84 10.35 29.42
N ALA A 221 -40.70 10.96 29.12
CA ALA A 221 -39.64 11.25 30.09
C ALA A 221 -40.01 12.42 31.04
N GLY A 222 -41.04 13.21 30.73
CA GLY A 222 -41.42 14.42 31.48
C GLY A 222 -40.54 15.64 31.19
N LEU A 223 -39.78 15.62 30.09
CA LEU A 223 -38.95 16.75 29.62
C LEU A 223 -39.79 17.80 28.86
N ARG A 224 -40.93 17.38 28.31
CA ARG A 224 -41.93 18.22 27.64
C ARG A 224 -43.30 17.94 28.23
N GLU A 225 -44.11 18.97 28.43
CA GLU A 225 -45.50 18.86 28.96
C GLU A 225 -45.60 17.94 30.20
N PRO A 226 -44.85 18.24 31.28
CA PRO A 226 -44.78 17.39 32.46
C PRO A 226 -46.15 17.17 33.14
N GLU A 227 -47.13 18.03 32.88
CA GLU A 227 -48.53 17.87 33.31
C GLU A 227 -49.22 16.61 32.77
N LEU A 228 -48.69 15.99 31.70
CA LEU A 228 -49.15 14.70 31.21
C LEU A 228 -48.79 13.53 32.16
N GLY A 229 -47.87 13.76 33.11
CA GLY A 229 -47.45 12.76 34.10
C GLY A 229 -46.25 11.90 33.71
N GLY A 230 -45.52 12.30 32.65
CA GLY A 230 -44.27 11.68 32.22
C GLY A 230 -43.19 11.69 33.30
N LYS A 231 -42.35 10.66 33.32
CA LYS A 231 -41.27 10.48 34.29
C LYS A 231 -40.07 9.81 33.64
N PRO A 232 -38.82 10.11 34.06
CA PRO A 232 -37.63 9.46 33.51
C PRO A 232 -37.65 7.92 33.60
N ARG A 233 -38.39 7.33 34.55
CA ARG A 233 -38.56 5.88 34.68
C ARG A 233 -39.35 5.26 33.53
N TYR A 234 -40.31 5.98 32.94
CA TYR A 234 -41.14 5.45 31.86
C TYR A 234 -40.39 5.43 30.52
N LEU A 235 -39.38 6.28 30.33
CA LEU A 235 -38.42 6.15 29.21
C LEU A 235 -37.16 5.40 29.68
N ASP A 236 -37.29 4.08 29.87
CA ASP A 236 -36.21 3.20 30.33
C ASP A 236 -35.31 2.76 29.17
N LEU A 237 -35.89 2.21 28.10
CA LEU A 237 -35.21 1.81 26.87
C LEU A 237 -35.74 2.61 25.68
N VAL A 238 -34.83 3.11 24.84
CA VAL A 238 -35.20 3.86 23.63
C VAL A 238 -35.03 2.96 22.40
N GLY A 239 -36.11 2.74 21.67
CA GLY A 239 -36.10 1.98 20.42
C GLY A 239 -36.05 2.90 19.21
N ALA A 240 -34.95 2.91 18.47
CA ALA A 240 -34.84 3.67 17.23
C ALA A 240 -35.25 2.81 16.03
N ASN A 241 -36.24 3.25 15.27
CA ASN A 241 -36.62 2.59 14.01
C ASN A 241 -35.93 3.30 12.84
N TYR A 242 -35.22 2.54 12.01
CA TYR A 242 -34.42 3.09 10.92
C TYR A 242 -34.41 2.18 9.70
N TYR A 243 -34.93 2.69 8.60
CA TYR A 243 -34.97 2.07 7.29
C TYR A 243 -34.29 2.98 6.26
N HIS A 244 -34.05 2.45 5.07
CA HIS A 244 -33.38 3.18 3.98
C HIS A 244 -34.08 4.50 3.61
N GLY A 245 -35.40 4.57 3.81
CA GLY A 245 -36.27 5.70 3.50
C GLY A 245 -36.41 6.76 4.60
N ASN A 246 -35.71 6.65 5.73
CA ASN A 246 -35.82 7.59 6.87
C ASN A 246 -35.22 8.98 6.62
N GLN A 247 -34.75 9.26 5.39
CA GLN A 247 -34.19 10.56 5.03
C GLN A 247 -34.75 11.05 3.70
N TRP A 248 -35.26 12.28 3.67
CA TRP A 248 -36.00 12.83 2.52
C TRP A 248 -35.92 14.36 2.45
N LEU A 249 -36.43 14.92 1.35
CA LEU A 249 -36.52 16.36 1.12
C LEU A 249 -37.81 16.97 1.69
N THR A 250 -37.70 18.13 2.31
CA THR A 250 -38.72 18.78 3.15
C THR A 250 -40.11 18.93 2.52
N TRP A 251 -40.20 19.47 1.31
CA TRP A 251 -41.43 19.83 0.62
C TRP A 251 -41.84 18.77 -0.40
N SER A 252 -40.91 18.32 -1.23
CA SER A 252 -41.21 17.30 -2.23
C SER A 252 -41.50 15.93 -1.61
N GLY A 253 -40.99 15.67 -0.40
CA GLY A 253 -41.09 14.36 0.25
C GLY A 253 -40.25 13.28 -0.43
N CYS A 254 -39.47 13.63 -1.46
CA CYS A 254 -38.64 12.68 -2.20
C CYS A 254 -37.59 12.08 -1.27
N ARG A 255 -37.53 10.75 -1.22
CA ARG A 255 -36.53 10.02 -0.43
C ARG A 255 -35.14 10.29 -1.00
N LEU A 256 -34.16 10.41 -0.11
CA LEU A 256 -32.76 10.39 -0.50
C LEU A 256 -32.36 8.94 -0.70
N GLU A 257 -31.98 8.55 -1.91
CA GLU A 257 -31.60 7.15 -2.18
C GLU A 257 -30.34 6.77 -1.38
N TRP A 258 -30.45 5.69 -0.59
CA TRP A 258 -29.39 5.30 0.34
C TRP A 258 -28.12 4.82 -0.37
N HIS A 259 -28.30 4.16 -1.52
CA HIS A 259 -27.22 3.54 -2.29
C HIS A 259 -26.55 4.50 -3.29
N LEU A 260 -27.10 5.71 -3.48
CA LEU A 260 -26.55 6.72 -4.40
C LEU A 260 -25.59 7.71 -3.74
N GLY A 261 -25.28 7.51 -2.45
CA GLY A 261 -24.29 8.32 -1.72
C GLY A 261 -24.56 9.82 -1.74
N ASP A 262 -25.83 10.23 -1.64
CA ASP A 262 -26.21 11.64 -1.50
C ASP A 262 -25.55 12.24 -0.25
N ALA A 263 -24.67 13.23 -0.47
CA ALA A 263 -23.87 13.85 0.59
C ALA A 263 -24.70 14.57 1.66
N ARG A 264 -25.98 14.83 1.41
CA ARG A 264 -26.90 15.44 2.37
C ARG A 264 -27.47 14.42 3.36
N ARG A 265 -27.29 13.12 3.12
CA ARG A 265 -27.67 12.08 4.09
C ARG A 265 -26.75 12.09 5.31
N VAL A 266 -27.32 11.82 6.47
CA VAL A 266 -26.60 11.65 7.74
C VAL A 266 -26.42 10.16 8.04
N PRO A 267 -25.20 9.67 8.31
CA PRO A 267 -24.97 8.27 8.70
C PRO A 267 -25.70 7.89 9.99
N LEU A 268 -26.15 6.63 10.09
CA LEU A 268 -26.94 6.14 11.23
C LEU A 268 -26.19 6.30 12.56
N HIS A 269 -24.88 6.05 12.60
CA HIS A 269 -24.11 6.16 13.84
C HIS A 269 -24.17 7.56 14.47
N ARG A 270 -24.25 8.62 13.66
CA ARG A 270 -24.38 10.01 14.15
C ARG A 270 -25.76 10.27 14.73
N MET A 271 -26.81 9.72 14.10
CA MET A 271 -28.17 9.83 14.60
C MET A 271 -28.32 9.08 15.94
N LEU A 272 -27.71 7.89 16.06
CA LEU A 272 -27.67 7.12 17.30
C LEU A 272 -26.86 7.83 18.40
N ALA A 273 -25.73 8.47 18.05
CA ALA A 273 -24.96 9.26 18.99
C ALA A 273 -25.74 10.46 19.53
N ALA A 274 -26.45 11.19 18.67
CA ALA A 274 -27.33 12.28 19.09
C ALA A 274 -28.43 11.80 20.05
N LEU A 275 -29.02 10.62 19.77
CA LEU A 275 -30.03 9.99 20.62
C LEU A 275 -29.46 9.57 21.98
N SER A 276 -28.28 8.94 21.97
CA SER A 276 -27.57 8.52 23.19
C SER A 276 -27.21 9.72 24.05
N GLN A 277 -26.69 10.80 23.45
CA GLN A 277 -26.36 12.05 24.15
C GLN A 277 -27.60 12.72 24.75
N ARG A 278 -28.74 12.69 24.05
CA ARG A 278 -29.98 13.33 24.50
C ARG A 278 -30.59 12.63 25.71
N TYR A 279 -30.71 11.30 25.68
CA TYR A 279 -31.48 10.56 26.69
C TYR A 279 -30.62 9.82 27.71
N GLN A 280 -29.36 9.51 27.40
CA GLN A 280 -28.46 8.73 28.26
C GLN A 280 -29.12 7.42 28.75
N ARG A 281 -29.87 6.79 27.85
CA ARG A 281 -30.55 5.50 28.06
C ARG A 281 -29.98 4.43 27.12
N PRO A 282 -30.09 3.14 27.48
CA PRO A 282 -29.74 2.06 26.57
C PRO A 282 -30.60 2.11 25.31
N LEU A 283 -29.97 1.97 24.15
CA LEU A 283 -30.61 2.05 22.84
C LEU A 283 -30.82 0.65 22.26
N LEU A 284 -31.94 0.47 21.56
CA LEU A 284 -32.20 -0.66 20.67
C LEU A 284 -32.42 -0.10 19.28
N LEU A 285 -31.71 -0.59 18.26
CA LEU A 285 -32.16 -0.39 16.88
C LEU A 285 -33.37 -1.30 16.67
N ALA A 286 -34.55 -0.78 16.97
CA ALA A 286 -35.74 -1.56 17.29
C ALA A 286 -36.45 -2.11 16.06
N GLU A 287 -36.25 -1.48 14.90
CA GLU A 287 -36.72 -1.96 13.62
C GLU A 287 -35.79 -1.53 12.49
N THR A 288 -35.33 -2.50 11.70
CA THR A 288 -34.58 -2.26 10.48
C THR A 288 -34.66 -3.46 9.53
N SER A 289 -34.79 -3.17 8.23
CA SER A 289 -34.65 -4.13 7.13
C SER A 289 -34.55 -3.39 5.78
N HIS A 290 -34.41 -4.15 4.70
CA HIS A 290 -34.52 -3.67 3.33
C HIS A 290 -35.38 -4.65 2.54
N VAL A 291 -35.80 -4.26 1.34
CA VAL A 291 -36.56 -5.10 0.40
C VAL A 291 -35.66 -5.74 -0.66
N GLY A 292 -36.08 -6.88 -1.20
CA GLY A 292 -35.48 -7.49 -2.37
C GLY A 292 -33.99 -7.82 -2.22
N SER A 293 -33.18 -7.41 -3.20
CA SER A 293 -31.77 -7.74 -3.29
C SER A 293 -30.86 -6.88 -2.39
N GLY A 294 -31.34 -5.71 -1.93
CA GLY A 294 -30.56 -4.79 -1.07
C GLY A 294 -30.40 -5.22 0.39
N ARG A 295 -31.06 -6.31 0.82
CA ARG A 295 -31.10 -6.81 2.20
C ARG A 295 -29.72 -7.06 2.83
N ALA A 296 -28.85 -7.78 2.13
CA ALA A 296 -27.53 -8.11 2.65
C ALA A 296 -26.62 -6.87 2.75
N ALA A 297 -26.62 -6.02 1.72
CA ALA A 297 -25.83 -4.78 1.73
C ALA A 297 -26.30 -3.81 2.84
N TRP A 298 -27.61 -3.70 3.04
CA TRP A 298 -28.19 -2.89 4.11
C TRP A 298 -27.73 -3.38 5.49
N LEU A 299 -27.74 -4.69 5.72
CA LEU A 299 -27.35 -5.28 7.00
C LEU A 299 -25.88 -5.04 7.33
N SER A 300 -25.00 -5.18 6.34
CA SER A 300 -23.58 -4.86 6.50
C SER A 300 -23.37 -3.39 6.89
N GLN A 301 -24.09 -2.46 6.25
CA GLN A 301 -24.01 -1.03 6.57
C GLN A 301 -24.54 -0.72 7.97
N VAL A 302 -25.72 -1.25 8.33
CA VAL A 302 -26.30 -1.08 9.67
C VAL A 302 -25.36 -1.60 10.75
N THR A 303 -24.75 -2.77 10.52
CA THR A 303 -23.79 -3.36 11.46
C THR A 303 -22.58 -2.44 11.64
N ALA A 304 -22.02 -1.92 10.55
CA ALA A 304 -20.91 -0.97 10.62
C ALA A 304 -21.28 0.30 11.40
N ASP A 305 -22.45 0.89 11.12
CA ASP A 305 -22.90 2.09 11.84
C ASP A 305 -23.17 1.82 13.34
N VAL A 306 -23.72 0.66 13.70
CA VAL A 306 -23.92 0.29 15.11
C VAL A 306 -22.59 0.10 15.83
N VAL A 307 -21.64 -0.61 15.22
CA VAL A 307 -20.29 -0.76 15.79
C VAL A 307 -19.64 0.61 15.99
N GLN A 308 -19.68 1.48 14.98
CA GLN A 308 -19.09 2.82 15.05
C GLN A 308 -19.70 3.65 16.19
N ALA A 309 -21.02 3.59 16.37
CA ALA A 309 -21.70 4.24 17.48
C ALA A 309 -21.28 3.66 18.84
N GLN A 310 -21.16 2.32 18.97
CA GLN A 310 -20.68 1.69 20.20
C GLN A 310 -19.23 2.09 20.53
N LEU A 311 -18.34 2.13 19.54
CA LEU A 311 -16.95 2.59 19.70
C LEU A 311 -16.86 4.06 20.11
N SER A 312 -17.85 4.86 19.73
CA SER A 312 -18.00 6.26 20.15
C SER A 312 -18.68 6.43 21.51
N GLY A 313 -18.93 5.34 22.24
CA GLY A 313 -19.47 5.32 23.60
C GLY A 313 -20.99 5.23 23.71
N CYS A 314 -21.71 4.99 22.60
CA CYS A 314 -23.17 4.83 22.66
C CYS A 314 -23.56 3.48 23.28
N ASP A 315 -24.48 3.50 24.27
CA ASP A 315 -24.96 2.28 24.92
C ASP A 315 -26.02 1.53 24.09
N ILE A 316 -25.62 0.97 22.94
CA ILE A 316 -26.49 0.18 22.08
C ILE A 316 -26.53 -1.26 22.58
N ARG A 317 -27.73 -1.78 22.86
CA ARG A 317 -27.99 -3.10 23.47
C ARG A 317 -28.60 -4.13 22.53
N GLY A 318 -28.98 -3.74 21.31
CA GLY A 318 -29.42 -4.70 20.32
C GLY A 318 -29.73 -4.11 18.94
N ILE A 319 -29.95 -5.02 17.99
CA ILE A 319 -30.49 -4.75 16.65
C ILE A 319 -31.63 -5.73 16.40
N CYS A 320 -32.80 -5.24 16.03
CA CYS A 320 -33.95 -6.07 15.68
C CYS A 320 -34.19 -6.04 14.17
N LEU A 321 -34.04 -7.22 13.54
CA LEU A 321 -34.45 -7.41 12.15
C LEU A 321 -35.97 -7.45 12.09
N TYR A 322 -36.55 -6.42 11.47
CA TYR A 322 -38.00 -6.24 11.39
C TYR A 322 -38.43 -5.94 9.95
N PRO A 323 -39.27 -6.78 9.33
CA PRO A 323 -39.76 -8.05 9.85
C PRO A 323 -38.73 -9.18 9.66
N ILE A 324 -38.81 -10.23 10.49
CA ILE A 324 -37.97 -11.43 10.35
C ILE A 324 -38.56 -12.42 9.33
N ILE A 325 -39.88 -12.52 9.27
CA ILE A 325 -40.64 -13.25 8.25
C ILE A 325 -41.23 -12.22 7.29
N ASP A 326 -41.11 -12.46 5.99
CA ASP A 326 -41.65 -11.53 5.00
C ASP A 326 -43.17 -11.31 5.18
N ARG A 327 -43.64 -10.17 4.68
CA ARG A 327 -45.02 -9.70 4.85
C ARG A 327 -45.41 -8.79 3.69
N PRO A 328 -46.69 -8.77 3.26
CA PRO A 328 -47.10 -7.90 2.18
C PRO A 328 -47.19 -6.44 2.63
N LEU A 329 -47.43 -5.51 1.70
CA LEU A 329 -47.71 -4.12 2.04
C LEU A 329 -49.04 -4.01 2.81
N TRP A 330 -49.20 -2.95 3.61
CA TRP A 330 -50.46 -2.73 4.34
C TRP A 330 -51.59 -2.29 3.41
N GLU A 331 -51.22 -1.61 2.33
CA GLU A 331 -52.10 -1.06 1.30
C GLU A 331 -52.42 -2.06 0.18
N ASP A 332 -51.57 -3.09 0.02
CA ASP A 332 -51.69 -4.11 -1.02
C ASP A 332 -51.22 -5.46 -0.48
N LEU A 333 -52.19 -6.29 -0.08
CA LEU A 333 -51.95 -7.62 0.49
C LEU A 333 -51.44 -8.65 -0.54
N GLU A 334 -51.50 -8.33 -1.83
CA GLU A 334 -50.97 -9.17 -2.91
C GLU A 334 -49.50 -8.87 -3.20
N HIS A 335 -49.00 -7.68 -2.83
CA HIS A 335 -47.63 -7.29 -3.07
C HIS A 335 -46.69 -7.70 -1.92
N TRP A 336 -45.80 -8.66 -2.19
CA TRP A 336 -44.78 -9.16 -1.24
C TRP A 336 -43.40 -8.60 -1.58
N PRO A 337 -42.88 -7.64 -0.80
CA PRO A 337 -41.64 -6.92 -1.12
C PRO A 337 -40.36 -7.72 -0.82
N ARG A 338 -40.46 -8.92 -0.22
CA ARG A 338 -39.30 -9.74 0.16
C ARG A 338 -38.38 -9.00 1.13
N SER A 339 -38.92 -8.71 2.31
CA SER A 339 -38.29 -7.90 3.37
C SER A 339 -37.73 -8.73 4.53
N GLY A 340 -38.22 -9.96 4.72
CA GLY A 340 -37.82 -10.86 5.82
C GLY A 340 -36.45 -11.52 5.64
N LEU A 341 -35.94 -12.18 6.67
CA LEU A 341 -34.87 -13.17 6.53
C LEU A 341 -35.38 -14.45 5.83
N TRP A 342 -36.65 -14.77 6.10
CA TRP A 342 -37.40 -15.79 5.38
C TRP A 342 -38.45 -15.13 4.49
N ASP A 343 -38.36 -15.40 3.19
CA ASP A 343 -39.44 -15.13 2.25
C ASP A 343 -40.59 -16.13 2.48
N VAL A 344 -41.81 -15.74 2.11
CA VAL A 344 -43.00 -16.58 2.22
C VAL A 344 -43.46 -16.96 0.82
N ASP A 345 -43.46 -18.25 0.51
CA ASP A 345 -43.93 -18.73 -0.79
C ASP A 345 -45.48 -18.73 -0.89
N PRO A 346 -46.08 -18.96 -2.07
CA PRO A 346 -47.53 -19.01 -2.24
C PRO A 346 -48.24 -20.08 -1.39
N HIS A 347 -47.52 -21.08 -0.87
CA HIS A 347 -48.01 -22.11 0.03
C HIS A 347 -47.71 -21.82 1.51
N LYS A 348 -47.34 -20.58 1.83
CA LYS A 348 -46.97 -20.09 3.17
C LYS A 348 -45.77 -20.78 3.79
N LYS A 349 -44.94 -21.45 2.98
CA LYS A 349 -43.69 -22.06 3.44
C LYS A 349 -42.61 -21.00 3.59
N ARG A 350 -41.83 -21.10 4.66
CA ARG A 350 -40.63 -20.25 4.89
C ARG A 350 -39.52 -20.65 3.93
N VAL A 351 -39.01 -19.69 3.17
CA VAL A 351 -37.87 -19.84 2.26
C VAL A 351 -36.75 -18.94 2.76
N LEU A 352 -35.72 -19.54 3.37
CA LEU A 352 -34.58 -18.78 3.87
C LEU A 352 -33.84 -18.11 2.69
N ASN A 353 -33.61 -16.81 2.77
CA ASN A 353 -32.75 -16.13 1.82
C ASN A 353 -31.27 -16.43 2.16
N PRO A 354 -30.53 -17.16 1.32
CA PRO A 354 -29.18 -17.62 1.68
C PRO A 354 -28.17 -16.47 1.80
N VAL A 355 -28.29 -15.44 0.95
CA VAL A 355 -27.39 -14.28 0.94
C VAL A 355 -27.60 -13.43 2.19
N TYR A 356 -28.86 -13.19 2.56
CA TYR A 356 -29.20 -12.43 3.75
C TYR A 356 -28.82 -13.19 5.04
N ALA A 357 -29.01 -14.52 5.05
CA ALA A 357 -28.59 -15.39 6.16
C ALA A 357 -27.07 -15.39 6.38
N ALA A 358 -26.29 -15.50 5.30
CA ALA A 358 -24.83 -15.43 5.37
C ALA A 358 -24.37 -14.05 5.88
N SER A 359 -24.98 -12.97 5.37
CA SER A 359 -24.71 -11.61 5.83
C SER A 359 -25.03 -11.39 7.31
N LEU A 360 -26.10 -12.02 7.83
CA LEU A 360 -26.42 -11.97 9.26
C LEU A 360 -25.37 -12.69 10.12
N GLN A 361 -24.96 -13.90 9.73
CA GLN A 361 -23.92 -14.63 10.46
C GLN A 361 -22.59 -13.87 10.46
N GLN A 362 -22.23 -13.28 9.32
CA GLN A 362 -21.06 -12.42 9.21
C GLN A 362 -21.19 -11.19 10.12
N SER A 363 -22.34 -10.52 10.10
CA SER A 363 -22.60 -9.34 10.94
C SER A 363 -22.53 -9.68 12.44
N GLN A 364 -23.02 -10.85 12.84
CA GLN A 364 -22.89 -11.36 14.21
C GLN A 364 -21.44 -11.56 14.62
N GLN A 365 -20.62 -12.16 13.76
CA GLN A 365 -19.19 -12.39 14.02
C GLN A 365 -18.41 -11.07 14.11
N ILE A 366 -18.63 -10.15 13.17
CA ILE A 366 -17.99 -8.82 13.14
C ILE A 366 -18.32 -8.07 14.42
N LEU A 367 -19.60 -7.97 14.76
CA LEU A 367 -20.07 -7.26 15.94
C LEU A 367 -19.48 -7.87 17.22
N ALA A 368 -19.47 -9.20 17.35
CA ALA A 368 -18.89 -9.88 18.50
C ALA A 368 -17.39 -9.58 18.67
N ARG A 369 -16.63 -9.56 17.58
CA ARG A 369 -15.20 -9.18 17.59
C ARG A 369 -15.01 -7.75 18.11
N PHE A 370 -15.82 -6.79 17.64
CA PHE A 370 -15.74 -5.41 18.10
C PHE A 370 -16.20 -5.21 19.55
N GLN A 371 -17.28 -5.87 19.96
CA GLN A 371 -17.79 -5.76 21.34
C GLN A 371 -16.83 -6.32 22.39
N GLY A 372 -15.99 -7.30 21.99
CA GLY A 372 -14.86 -7.75 22.81
C GLY A 372 -13.89 -6.62 23.19
N HIS A 373 -13.74 -5.60 22.36
CA HIS A 373 -12.86 -4.45 22.63
C HIS A 373 -13.48 -3.42 23.57
N ILE A 374 -14.81 -3.30 23.57
CA ILE A 374 -15.55 -2.23 24.28
C ILE A 374 -15.72 -2.54 25.79
N THR A 375 -15.49 -3.79 26.21
CA THR A 375 -15.83 -4.28 27.57
C THR A 375 -14.64 -4.50 28.51
N ALA A 376 -13.40 -4.30 28.06
CA ALA A 376 -12.18 -4.66 28.80
C ALA A 376 -11.77 -3.71 29.96
N ALA A 377 -12.48 -2.62 30.22
CA ALA A 377 -12.11 -1.65 31.26
C ALA A 377 -12.48 -2.07 32.71
N SER A 378 -12.94 -3.30 32.98
CA SER A 378 -13.46 -3.67 34.32
C SER A 378 -13.39 -5.14 34.76
N TRP A 379 -12.34 -5.90 34.43
CA TRP A 379 -12.07 -7.22 35.05
C TRP A 379 -10.57 -7.43 35.35
N PRO A 380 -10.20 -8.11 36.46
CA PRO A 380 -8.82 -8.11 36.96
C PRO A 380 -7.90 -9.07 36.19
N GLU A 381 -6.69 -8.55 35.94
CA GLU A 381 -5.40 -9.19 35.65
C GLU A 381 -5.41 -10.70 35.36
N GLU A 382 -5.48 -11.05 34.07
CA GLU A 382 -4.50 -11.87 33.35
C GLU A 382 -5.01 -12.12 31.91
N CYS A 383 -4.22 -11.70 30.91
CA CYS A 383 -4.48 -11.85 29.46
C CYS A 383 -5.49 -10.87 28.83
N VAL A 384 -5.17 -9.57 28.81
CA VAL A 384 -5.76 -8.62 27.85
C VAL A 384 -4.62 -8.01 27.05
N MET A 385 -4.42 -8.44 25.81
CA MET A 385 -3.56 -7.71 24.88
C MET A 385 -4.21 -6.36 24.60
N LYS A 386 -3.55 -5.26 25.00
CA LYS A 386 -3.80 -3.91 24.49
C LYS A 386 -3.87 -4.02 22.96
N GLN A 387 -4.98 -3.62 22.34
CA GLN A 387 -5.19 -3.79 20.89
C GLN A 387 -4.02 -3.17 20.13
N SER A 388 -3.36 -3.93 19.27
CA SER A 388 -2.22 -3.40 18.50
C SER A 388 -2.70 -2.41 17.43
N VAL A 389 -1.92 -1.34 17.26
CA VAL A 389 -2.20 -0.27 16.29
C VAL A 389 -1.57 -0.64 14.95
N LEU A 390 -2.32 -0.44 13.86
CA LEU A 390 -1.82 -0.56 12.48
C LEU A 390 -1.79 0.82 11.84
N VAL A 391 -0.59 1.38 11.70
CA VAL A 391 -0.35 2.63 10.97
C VAL A 391 -0.17 2.31 9.50
N VAL A 392 -0.99 2.89 8.63
CA VAL A 392 -1.00 2.60 7.20
C VAL A 392 -0.63 3.84 6.41
N PHE A 393 0.39 3.76 5.56
CA PHE A 393 0.70 4.81 4.59
C PHE A 393 0.17 4.47 3.21
N SER A 394 -0.66 5.35 2.67
CA SER A 394 -1.34 5.11 1.39
C SER A 394 -1.20 6.29 0.43
N HIS A 395 -0.86 5.97 -0.82
CA HIS A 395 -0.94 6.91 -1.94
C HIS A 395 -2.39 7.07 -2.46
N LEU A 396 -3.31 6.25 -1.96
CA LEU A 396 -4.73 6.25 -2.31
C LEU A 396 -5.53 6.84 -1.15
N ARG A 397 -6.34 7.84 -1.45
CA ARG A 397 -7.27 8.42 -0.48
C ARG A 397 -8.42 7.48 -0.19
N TRP A 398 -8.87 7.45 1.06
CA TRP A 398 -9.96 6.56 1.49
C TRP A 398 -11.24 6.85 0.72
N GLY A 399 -11.60 8.13 0.56
CA GLY A 399 -12.81 8.59 -0.12
C GLY A 399 -12.77 8.65 -1.65
N PHE A 400 -11.70 8.19 -2.31
CA PHE A 400 -11.58 8.28 -3.78
C PHE A 400 -12.27 7.10 -4.50
N VAL A 401 -11.59 5.97 -4.68
CA VAL A 401 -12.18 4.76 -5.25
C VAL A 401 -12.05 3.64 -4.24
N PHE A 402 -13.19 3.02 -3.90
CA PHE A 402 -13.23 1.90 -2.98
C PHE A 402 -12.64 0.66 -3.67
N GLN A 403 -11.53 0.17 -3.13
CA GLN A 403 -10.75 -0.92 -3.73
C GLN A 403 -10.04 -1.71 -2.63
N ARG A 404 -9.01 -2.48 -2.99
CA ARG A 404 -8.29 -3.40 -2.09
C ARG A 404 -7.98 -2.81 -0.69
N PRO A 405 -7.37 -1.61 -0.53
CA PRO A 405 -7.05 -1.09 0.79
C PRO A 405 -8.26 -0.95 1.70
N GLN A 406 -9.37 -0.41 1.20
CA GLN A 406 -10.58 -0.24 1.99
C GLN A 406 -11.20 -1.60 2.35
N HIS A 407 -11.20 -2.58 1.44
CA HIS A 407 -11.69 -3.93 1.74
C HIS A 407 -10.86 -4.63 2.82
N LEU A 408 -9.53 -4.56 2.73
CA LEU A 408 -8.63 -5.21 3.68
C LEU A 408 -8.66 -4.52 5.04
N LEU A 409 -8.51 -3.20 5.07
CA LEU A 409 -8.35 -2.45 6.31
C LEU A 409 -9.63 -2.36 7.12
N SER A 410 -10.80 -2.25 6.48
CA SER A 410 -12.10 -2.28 7.20
C SER A 410 -12.34 -3.62 7.90
N ARG A 411 -11.80 -4.73 7.37
CA ARG A 411 -11.87 -6.05 7.98
C ARG A 411 -10.77 -6.26 9.02
N LEU A 412 -9.54 -5.82 8.75
CA LEU A 412 -8.44 -5.83 9.72
C LEU A 412 -8.74 -4.97 10.95
N ALA A 413 -9.61 -3.96 10.83
CA ALA A 413 -10.07 -3.13 11.94
C ALA A 413 -10.76 -3.92 13.05
N GLN A 414 -11.24 -5.14 12.76
CA GLN A 414 -11.77 -6.07 13.78
C GLN A 414 -10.67 -6.58 14.73
N PHE A 415 -9.41 -6.56 14.30
CA PHE A 415 -8.25 -7.06 15.05
C PHE A 415 -7.33 -5.94 15.54
N HIS A 416 -7.21 -4.85 14.77
CA HIS A 416 -6.26 -3.76 15.00
C HIS A 416 -6.94 -2.39 15.00
N ARG A 417 -6.44 -1.43 15.78
CA ARG A 417 -6.83 -0.02 15.64
C ARG A 417 -6.13 0.54 14.39
N ILE A 418 -6.89 0.92 13.37
CA ILE A 418 -6.30 1.37 12.10
C ILE A 418 -6.12 2.88 12.09
N VAL A 419 -4.90 3.33 11.78
CA VAL A 419 -4.55 4.74 11.54
C VAL A 419 -4.07 4.87 10.11
N PHE A 420 -4.94 5.35 9.22
CA PHE A 420 -4.70 5.43 7.77
C PHE A 420 -4.25 6.82 7.36
N ILE A 421 -2.98 6.97 7.00
CA ILE A 421 -2.34 8.23 6.63
C ILE A 421 -2.38 8.40 5.11
N GLU A 422 -3.10 9.42 4.66
CA GLU A 422 -3.20 9.82 3.26
C GLU A 422 -2.03 10.72 2.82
N GLU A 423 -1.92 10.91 1.51
CA GLU A 423 -1.03 11.93 0.95
C GLU A 423 -1.43 13.35 1.37
N PRO A 424 -0.44 14.22 1.65
CA PRO A 424 -0.71 15.60 2.05
C PRO A 424 -1.52 16.37 1.01
N ILE A 425 -2.44 17.20 1.47
CA ILE A 425 -3.21 18.15 0.67
C ILE A 425 -2.51 19.51 0.77
N TYR A 426 -2.26 20.12 -0.39
CA TYR A 426 -1.78 21.50 -0.42
C TYR A 426 -2.85 22.44 0.15
N GLN A 427 -2.52 23.14 1.22
CA GLN A 427 -3.32 24.20 1.80
C GLN A 427 -2.39 25.31 2.29
N PRO A 428 -2.51 26.55 1.79
CA PRO A 428 -1.73 27.67 2.31
C PRO A 428 -2.00 27.88 3.81
N GLY A 429 -0.94 28.00 4.61
CA GLY A 429 -1.03 28.27 6.05
C GLY A 429 -0.22 27.28 6.90
N GLU A 430 -0.55 27.23 8.20
CA GLU A 430 0.09 26.32 9.15
C GLU A 430 -0.28 24.87 8.86
N ALA A 431 0.72 23.98 8.91
CA ALA A 431 0.52 22.56 8.66
C ALA A 431 -0.26 21.91 9.79
N ALA A 432 -1.23 21.07 9.45
CA ALA A 432 -2.14 20.46 10.43
C ALA A 432 -2.62 19.07 9.97
N LEU A 433 -2.99 18.23 10.91
CA LEU A 433 -3.64 16.95 10.64
C LEU A 433 -5.15 17.10 10.80
N ARG A 434 -5.91 16.73 9.77
CA ARG A 434 -7.35 16.50 9.89
C ARG A 434 -7.61 15.01 10.06
N GLN A 435 -8.61 14.68 10.86
CA GLN A 435 -8.96 13.29 11.11
C GLN A 435 -10.45 13.05 10.97
N TYR A 436 -10.81 11.90 10.42
CA TYR A 436 -12.19 11.43 10.32
C TYR A 436 -12.23 9.90 10.39
N GLN A 437 -13.42 9.35 10.67
CA GLN A 437 -13.62 7.91 10.83
C GLN A 437 -14.65 7.42 9.80
N PRO A 438 -14.19 6.89 8.66
CA PRO A 438 -15.09 6.45 7.59
C PRO A 438 -15.59 5.02 7.76
N ALA A 439 -14.99 4.23 8.67
CA ALA A 439 -15.37 2.86 8.97
C ALA A 439 -15.07 2.56 10.44
N PRO A 440 -15.74 1.55 11.03
CA PRO A 440 -15.48 1.10 12.40
C PRO A 440 -14.01 0.88 12.69
N ASN A 441 -13.52 1.54 13.74
CA ASN A 441 -12.14 1.42 14.22
C ASN A 441 -11.06 1.77 13.16
N VAL A 442 -11.43 2.57 12.16
CA VAL A 442 -10.52 3.16 11.18
C VAL A 442 -10.53 4.68 11.35
N THR A 443 -9.37 5.24 11.69
CA THR A 443 -9.15 6.69 11.71
C THR A 443 -8.28 7.06 10.51
N VAL A 444 -8.81 7.91 9.63
CA VAL A 444 -8.05 8.48 8.53
C VAL A 444 -7.40 9.78 9.00
N ILE A 445 -6.13 9.94 8.67
CA ILE A 445 -5.32 11.14 8.89
C ILE A 445 -5.05 11.78 7.53
N GLU A 446 -5.56 12.98 7.35
CA GLU A 446 -5.34 13.84 6.18
C GLU A 446 -4.39 14.98 6.56
N PRO A 447 -3.11 14.91 6.17
CA PRO A 447 -2.18 16.00 6.39
C PRO A 447 -2.49 17.17 5.46
N HIS A 448 -2.51 18.39 5.99
CA HIS A 448 -2.58 19.63 5.23
C HIS A 448 -1.27 20.38 5.38
N THR A 449 -0.63 20.76 4.27
CA THR A 449 0.70 21.39 4.25
C THR A 449 0.74 22.53 3.23
N ASP A 450 1.60 23.52 3.44
CA ASP A 450 1.85 24.61 2.47
C ASP A 450 2.85 24.21 1.37
N VAL A 451 3.23 22.93 1.31
CA VAL A 451 4.17 22.38 0.34
C VAL A 451 3.42 21.93 -0.91
N ALA A 452 3.73 22.54 -2.06
CA ALA A 452 3.05 22.26 -3.33
C ALA A 452 3.43 20.92 -3.97
N ALA A 453 4.46 20.23 -3.48
CA ALA A 453 4.88 18.95 -4.02
C ALA A 453 3.85 17.84 -3.70
N PRO A 454 3.48 16.99 -4.67
CA PRO A 454 2.44 15.97 -4.48
C PRO A 454 2.96 14.78 -3.66
N GLY A 455 2.03 14.04 -3.06
CA GLY A 455 2.31 12.79 -2.37
C GLY A 455 3.32 12.89 -1.24
N PHE A 456 4.00 11.80 -0.92
CA PHE A 456 5.06 11.77 0.10
C PHE A 456 6.44 12.19 -0.48
N HIS A 457 6.45 13.32 -1.21
CA HIS A 457 7.69 13.90 -1.74
C HIS A 457 8.63 14.38 -0.61
N ASP A 458 9.93 14.50 -0.88
CA ASP A 458 10.95 14.78 0.15
C ASP A 458 10.71 16.10 0.90
N SER A 459 10.22 17.12 0.19
CA SER A 459 9.83 18.40 0.77
C SER A 459 8.66 18.29 1.75
N GLN A 460 7.82 17.25 1.63
CA GLN A 460 6.72 16.99 2.57
C GLN A 460 7.24 16.31 3.85
N ILE A 461 8.29 15.51 3.76
CA ILE A 461 8.78 14.69 4.88
C ILE A 461 9.16 15.55 6.10
N ALA A 462 9.88 16.66 5.89
CA ALA A 462 10.31 17.54 6.98
C ALA A 462 9.14 18.18 7.74
N VAL A 463 8.00 18.41 7.06
CA VAL A 463 6.78 18.97 7.65
C VAL A 463 5.94 17.88 8.33
N LEU A 464 5.87 16.70 7.72
CA LEU A 464 5.07 15.58 8.20
C LEU A 464 5.67 14.89 9.43
N GLN A 465 6.99 14.79 9.53
CA GLN A 465 7.65 14.10 10.65
C GLN A 465 7.21 14.60 12.04
N PRO A 466 7.28 15.91 12.36
CA PRO A 466 6.85 16.41 13.66
C PRO A 466 5.35 16.22 13.90
N LEU A 467 4.51 16.39 12.86
CA LEU A 467 3.06 16.21 12.98
C LEU A 467 2.69 14.75 13.31
N LEU A 468 3.37 13.78 12.69
CA LEU A 468 3.08 12.37 12.86
C LEU A 468 3.72 11.77 14.14
N ALA A 469 4.77 12.40 14.68
CA ALA A 469 5.43 11.94 15.91
C ALA A 469 4.50 12.02 17.15
N GLU A 470 3.48 12.88 17.11
CA GLU A 470 2.49 13.05 18.18
C GLU A 470 1.23 12.19 17.98
N LEU A 471 1.18 11.38 16.91
CA LEU A 471 -0.02 10.64 16.51
C LEU A 471 -0.35 9.45 17.42
N LEU A 472 0.69 8.84 18.01
CA LEU A 472 0.60 7.68 18.90
C LEU A 472 1.25 8.00 20.25
N ASP A 473 0.81 7.30 21.29
CA ASP A 473 1.45 7.41 22.61
C ASP A 473 2.87 6.81 22.57
N ALA A 474 3.78 7.36 23.38
CA ALA A 474 5.20 6.98 23.35
C ALA A 474 5.49 5.50 23.70
N ASP A 475 4.55 4.81 24.35
CA ASP A 475 4.62 3.37 24.68
C ASP A 475 4.01 2.46 23.60
N GLU A 476 3.33 3.01 22.59
CA GLU A 476 2.74 2.21 21.51
C GLU A 476 3.80 1.80 20.47
N THR A 477 3.95 0.48 20.26
CA THR A 477 4.78 -0.08 19.18
C THR A 477 3.87 -0.58 18.05
N PRO A 478 3.57 0.24 17.02
CA PRO A 478 2.59 -0.11 16.00
C PRO A 478 3.14 -1.13 14.99
N LEU A 479 2.24 -1.85 14.33
CA LEU A 479 2.50 -2.43 13.03
C LEU A 479 2.46 -1.30 11.99
N VAL A 480 3.43 -1.23 11.08
CA VAL A 480 3.46 -0.18 10.04
C VAL A 480 3.30 -0.79 8.66
N TRP A 481 2.22 -0.44 7.96
CA TRP A 481 1.82 -0.95 6.66
C TRP A 481 2.04 0.08 5.56
N PHE A 482 2.67 -0.32 4.47
CA PHE A 482 2.91 0.53 3.31
C PHE A 482 2.13 0.05 2.08
N TYR A 483 1.36 0.93 1.46
CA TYR A 483 0.89 0.80 0.08
C TYR A 483 1.73 1.62 -0.90
N THR A 484 2.63 2.46 -0.41
CA THR A 484 3.54 3.26 -1.23
C THR A 484 4.93 3.31 -0.63
N PRO A 485 5.98 2.99 -1.40
CA PRO A 485 7.35 3.15 -0.94
C PRO A 485 7.73 4.60 -0.65
N MET A 486 7.02 5.57 -1.23
CA MET A 486 7.33 6.99 -1.07
C MET A 486 7.25 7.44 0.39
N ALA A 487 6.40 6.81 1.21
CA ALA A 487 6.24 7.14 2.63
C ALA A 487 7.32 6.54 3.54
N LEU A 488 8.23 5.70 3.03
CA LEU A 488 9.26 5.03 3.85
C LEU A 488 10.04 5.96 4.80
N PRO A 489 10.41 7.21 4.46
CA PRO A 489 11.09 8.10 5.40
C PRO A 489 10.28 8.46 6.66
N LEU A 490 8.95 8.36 6.60
CA LEU A 490 8.05 8.60 7.74
C LEU A 490 8.01 7.43 8.72
N LEU A 491 8.61 6.28 8.38
CA LEU A 491 8.81 5.17 9.31
C LEU A 491 9.59 5.62 10.55
N ALA A 492 10.50 6.59 10.42
CA ALA A 492 11.31 7.12 11.52
C ALA A 492 10.48 7.81 12.62
N CYS A 493 9.21 8.15 12.37
CA CYS A 493 8.31 8.71 13.38
C CYS A 493 7.79 7.67 14.37
N PHE A 494 7.93 6.37 14.06
CA PHE A 494 7.34 5.29 14.81
C PHE A 494 8.41 4.30 15.28
N ASN A 495 8.12 3.58 16.37
CA ASN A 495 8.92 2.44 16.82
C ASN A 495 8.17 1.13 16.47
N PRO A 496 8.27 0.64 15.22
CA PRO A 496 7.40 -0.43 14.73
C PRO A 496 7.71 -1.77 15.40
N SER A 497 6.66 -2.54 15.72
CA SER A 497 6.81 -3.95 16.11
C SER A 497 6.99 -4.87 14.91
N ALA A 498 6.44 -4.49 13.75
CA ALA A 498 6.72 -5.09 12.44
C ALA A 498 6.34 -4.15 11.29
N ILE A 499 6.93 -4.38 10.13
CA ILE A 499 6.74 -3.61 8.90
C ILE A 499 6.09 -4.52 7.84
N ILE A 500 4.98 -4.07 7.28
CA ILE A 500 4.21 -4.77 6.26
C ILE A 500 4.27 -3.96 4.96
N TYR A 501 4.57 -4.62 3.84
CA TYR A 501 4.46 -3.99 2.52
C TYR A 501 3.43 -4.71 1.66
N ASP A 502 2.31 -4.05 1.33
CA ASP A 502 1.32 -4.58 0.36
C ASP A 502 1.54 -3.93 -1.00
N CYS A 503 2.27 -4.66 -1.85
CA CYS A 503 2.55 -4.30 -3.23
C CYS A 503 1.31 -4.66 -4.08
N MET A 504 0.36 -3.73 -4.19
CA MET A 504 -0.86 -3.94 -4.98
C MET A 504 -0.70 -3.64 -6.47
N ASP A 505 0.14 -2.65 -6.80
CA ASP A 505 0.41 -2.19 -8.16
C ASP A 505 1.92 -1.97 -8.33
N GLU A 506 2.41 -2.15 -9.56
CA GLU A 506 3.77 -1.74 -9.92
C GLU A 506 3.81 -0.22 -10.12
N LEU A 507 3.82 0.54 -9.01
CA LEU A 507 3.74 2.01 -9.02
C LEU A 507 4.85 2.66 -9.86
N SER A 508 5.98 1.96 -10.05
CA SER A 508 7.09 2.43 -10.89
C SER A 508 6.82 2.38 -12.39
N ALA A 509 5.77 1.66 -12.81
CA ALA A 509 5.37 1.48 -14.22
C ALA A 509 4.34 2.52 -14.72
N PHE A 510 3.83 3.39 -13.84
CA PHE A 510 2.96 4.51 -14.21
C PHE A 510 3.74 5.63 -14.88
N ASN A 511 3.08 6.40 -15.76
CA ASN A 511 3.71 7.56 -16.38
C ASN A 511 4.11 8.59 -15.31
N GLN A 512 5.27 9.22 -15.52
CA GLN A 512 5.83 10.24 -14.61
C GLN A 512 6.11 9.75 -13.18
N ALA A 513 6.24 8.44 -12.95
CA ALA A 513 6.63 7.92 -11.64
C ALA A 513 7.97 8.53 -11.18
N PRO A 514 8.07 9.05 -9.93
CA PRO A 514 9.31 9.61 -9.42
C PRO A 514 10.43 8.57 -9.40
N ARG A 515 11.65 8.97 -9.77
CA ARG A 515 12.81 8.05 -9.79
C ARG A 515 13.10 7.44 -8.41
N GLN A 516 12.79 8.17 -7.33
CA GLN A 516 12.96 7.69 -5.96
C GLN A 516 12.07 6.49 -5.63
N LEU A 517 10.98 6.27 -6.37
CA LEU A 517 10.00 5.22 -6.05
C LEU A 517 10.62 3.82 -6.15
N GLN A 518 11.45 3.54 -7.17
CA GLN A 518 12.14 2.25 -7.32
C GLN A 518 13.21 2.01 -6.25
N GLN A 519 13.94 3.06 -5.90
CA GLN A 519 14.95 3.00 -4.83
C GLN A 519 14.28 2.72 -3.47
N ARG A 520 13.20 3.44 -3.16
CA ARG A 520 12.42 3.26 -1.94
C ARG A 520 11.70 1.92 -1.90
N GLU A 521 11.22 1.42 -3.04
CA GLU A 521 10.60 0.08 -3.11
C GLU A 521 11.62 -0.98 -2.71
N SER A 522 12.83 -0.93 -3.25
CA SER A 522 13.89 -1.87 -2.92
C SER A 522 14.30 -1.79 -1.44
N ALA A 523 14.36 -0.59 -0.88
CA ALA A 523 14.61 -0.36 0.54
C ALA A 523 13.47 -0.85 1.44
N LEU A 524 12.21 -0.68 1.03
CA LEU A 524 11.03 -1.14 1.75
C LEU A 524 10.93 -2.67 1.70
N LEU A 525 11.15 -3.30 0.54
CA LEU A 525 11.21 -4.76 0.39
C LEU A 525 12.28 -5.40 1.29
N SER A 526 13.39 -4.70 1.53
CA SER A 526 14.46 -5.20 2.41
C SER A 526 14.18 -5.00 3.90
N ARG A 527 13.27 -4.08 4.25
CA ARG A 527 12.91 -3.76 5.65
C ARG A 527 11.59 -4.38 6.10
N ALA A 528 10.71 -4.74 5.18
CA ALA A 528 9.44 -5.34 5.49
C ALA A 528 9.65 -6.74 6.11
N ASP A 529 8.95 -7.04 7.19
CA ASP A 529 8.93 -8.38 7.78
C ASP A 529 8.04 -9.34 6.98
N VAL A 530 7.03 -8.79 6.30
CA VAL A 530 6.15 -9.51 5.38
C VAL A 530 5.76 -8.65 4.19
N VAL A 531 5.68 -9.27 3.02
CA VAL A 531 5.28 -8.65 1.77
C VAL A 531 4.04 -9.36 1.23
N PHE A 532 2.99 -8.60 0.93
CA PHE A 532 1.81 -9.07 0.24
C PHE A 532 1.80 -8.54 -1.20
N THR A 533 1.27 -9.33 -2.13
CA THR A 533 1.11 -8.90 -3.53
C THR A 533 -0.32 -9.10 -4.02
N GLY A 534 -0.84 -8.11 -4.74
CA GLY A 534 -2.24 -8.07 -5.20
C GLY A 534 -2.58 -8.90 -6.45
N GLY A 535 -1.59 -9.49 -7.13
CA GLY A 535 -1.79 -10.27 -8.37
C GLY A 535 -0.72 -11.34 -8.56
N THR A 536 -0.99 -12.36 -9.39
CA THR A 536 -0.07 -13.49 -9.58
C THR A 536 1.17 -13.08 -10.36
N SER A 537 1.00 -12.26 -11.40
CA SER A 537 2.13 -11.72 -12.16
C SER A 537 3.04 -10.83 -11.30
N LEU A 538 2.44 -10.05 -10.39
CA LEU A 538 3.19 -9.24 -9.43
C LEU A 538 3.91 -10.09 -8.38
N TYR A 539 3.25 -11.14 -7.86
CA TYR A 539 3.89 -12.14 -7.00
C TYR A 539 5.11 -12.76 -7.66
N GLU A 540 4.97 -13.22 -8.91
CA GLU A 540 6.07 -13.83 -9.66
C GLU A 540 7.25 -12.86 -9.86
N ALA A 541 6.97 -11.57 -10.03
CA ALA A 541 7.98 -10.53 -10.13
C ALA A 541 8.70 -10.22 -8.79
N LYS A 542 8.07 -10.49 -7.64
CA LYS A 542 8.60 -10.11 -6.30
C LYS A 542 9.00 -11.30 -5.43
N LYS A 543 8.56 -12.54 -5.71
CA LYS A 543 8.78 -13.74 -4.86
C LYS A 543 10.25 -14.09 -4.62
N HIS A 544 11.16 -13.65 -5.48
CA HIS A 544 12.60 -13.86 -5.34
C HIS A 544 13.33 -12.66 -4.69
N ARG A 545 12.61 -11.59 -4.34
CA ARG A 545 13.15 -10.36 -3.75
C ARG A 545 13.00 -10.27 -2.23
N HIS A 546 12.19 -11.14 -1.62
CA HIS A 546 11.99 -11.20 -0.17
C HIS A 546 11.60 -12.63 0.26
N ALA A 547 11.96 -13.05 1.48
CA ALA A 547 11.75 -14.43 1.95
C ALA A 547 10.30 -14.73 2.35
N HIS A 548 9.56 -13.71 2.79
CA HIS A 548 8.17 -13.80 3.21
C HIS A 548 7.27 -12.99 2.28
N VAL A 549 7.07 -13.51 1.06
CA VAL A 549 6.16 -12.93 0.06
C VAL A 549 4.96 -13.83 -0.11
N TYR A 550 3.76 -13.29 0.04
CA TYR A 550 2.52 -14.04 -0.10
C TYR A 550 1.59 -13.39 -1.14
N CYS A 551 1.09 -14.22 -2.06
CA CYS A 551 0.18 -13.78 -3.11
C CYS A 551 -1.26 -13.83 -2.62
N TYR A 552 -1.91 -12.68 -2.55
CA TYR A 552 -3.33 -12.57 -2.26
C TYR A 552 -4.00 -11.78 -3.39
N PRO A 553 -4.43 -12.45 -4.47
CA PRO A 553 -5.09 -11.80 -5.59
C PRO A 553 -6.36 -11.03 -5.18
N SER A 554 -6.85 -10.18 -6.07
CA SER A 554 -8.12 -9.49 -5.92
C SER A 554 -9.28 -10.44 -5.58
N SER A 555 -10.14 -10.03 -4.66
CA SER A 555 -11.39 -10.73 -4.28
C SER A 555 -12.61 -9.84 -4.58
N VAL A 556 -13.82 -10.30 -4.23
CA VAL A 556 -15.07 -9.57 -4.45
C VAL A 556 -15.96 -9.59 -3.21
N ASP A 557 -16.72 -8.51 -3.01
CA ASP A 557 -17.86 -8.47 -2.10
C ASP A 557 -19.10 -8.99 -2.83
N ALA A 558 -19.25 -10.31 -2.88
CA ALA A 558 -20.27 -10.96 -3.71
C ALA A 558 -21.70 -10.50 -3.35
N ALA A 559 -22.02 -10.45 -2.04
CA ALA A 559 -23.34 -10.04 -1.56
C ALA A 559 -23.68 -8.60 -1.98
N HIS A 560 -22.68 -7.72 -2.07
CA HIS A 560 -22.87 -6.36 -2.60
C HIS A 560 -23.25 -6.36 -4.09
N PHE A 561 -22.53 -7.11 -4.92
CA PHE A 561 -22.73 -7.09 -6.38
C PHE A 561 -23.87 -7.98 -6.88
N GLU A 562 -24.30 -8.99 -6.11
CA GLU A 562 -25.47 -9.81 -6.41
C GLU A 562 -26.78 -8.99 -6.48
N GLN A 563 -26.79 -7.77 -5.94
CA GLN A 563 -27.87 -6.80 -6.16
C GLN A 563 -28.19 -6.57 -7.64
N ALA A 564 -27.19 -6.70 -8.53
CA ALA A 564 -27.32 -6.55 -9.98
C ALA A 564 -28.07 -7.70 -10.68
N LEU A 565 -28.28 -8.82 -9.98
CA LEU A 565 -29.13 -9.93 -10.47
C LEU A 565 -30.59 -9.52 -10.53
N ASP A 566 -31.00 -8.60 -9.67
CA ASP A 566 -32.27 -7.89 -9.82
C ASP A 566 -32.13 -6.79 -10.88
N ARG A 567 -32.57 -7.13 -12.10
CA ARG A 567 -32.48 -6.23 -13.26
C ARG A 567 -33.41 -5.01 -13.16
N THR A 568 -34.35 -5.00 -12.21
CA THR A 568 -35.21 -3.84 -11.95
C THR A 568 -34.51 -2.78 -11.12
N ASN A 569 -33.42 -3.13 -10.45
CA ASN A 569 -32.62 -2.27 -9.59
C ASN A 569 -31.62 -1.39 -10.38
N SER A 570 -32.03 -0.86 -11.53
CA SER A 570 -31.16 -0.06 -12.41
C SER A 570 -30.94 1.34 -11.85
N HIS A 571 -29.72 1.85 -12.01
CA HIS A 571 -29.38 3.21 -11.60
C HIS A 571 -30.22 4.28 -12.35
N PRO A 572 -30.71 5.34 -11.68
CA PRO A 572 -31.53 6.40 -12.30
C PRO A 572 -30.91 7.09 -13.53
N LEU A 573 -29.59 7.33 -13.54
CA LEU A 573 -28.84 7.87 -14.68
C LEU A 573 -28.96 7.03 -15.97
N GLN A 574 -29.45 5.79 -15.88
CA GLN A 574 -29.66 4.92 -17.04
C GLN A 574 -31.14 4.71 -17.38
N GLU A 575 -32.10 5.22 -16.62
CA GLU A 575 -33.53 4.95 -16.83
C GLU A 575 -33.99 5.29 -18.25
N ASN A 576 -33.61 6.46 -18.75
CA ASN A 576 -34.02 6.97 -20.07
C ASN A 576 -33.08 6.58 -21.20
N MET A 577 -32.06 5.74 -20.94
CA MET A 577 -31.07 5.35 -21.93
C MET A 577 -31.56 4.13 -22.72
N PRO A 578 -31.50 4.11 -24.08
CA PRO A 578 -31.90 2.93 -24.84
C PRO A 578 -30.96 1.73 -24.58
N LYS A 579 -31.40 0.54 -24.98
CA LYS A 579 -30.59 -0.67 -25.01
C LYS A 579 -30.09 -0.96 -26.44
N PRO A 580 -28.96 -1.67 -26.61
CA PRO A 580 -28.14 -2.31 -25.58
C PRO A 580 -27.18 -1.34 -24.87
N ARG A 581 -26.85 -1.64 -23.61
CA ARG A 581 -25.93 -0.84 -22.77
C ARG A 581 -24.67 -1.66 -22.46
N LEU A 582 -23.51 -1.15 -22.82
CA LEU A 582 -22.22 -1.80 -22.59
C LEU A 582 -21.40 -0.92 -21.65
N GLY A 583 -20.97 -1.45 -20.51
CA GLY A 583 -20.48 -0.60 -19.42
C GLY A 583 -19.14 -0.97 -18.85
N TYR A 584 -18.43 0.06 -18.36
CA TYR A 584 -17.23 -0.05 -17.55
C TYR A 584 -17.36 0.89 -16.36
N TYR A 585 -16.95 0.42 -15.18
CA TYR A 585 -16.64 1.33 -14.07
C TYR A 585 -15.18 1.19 -13.63
N GLY A 586 -14.62 2.23 -13.04
CA GLY A 586 -13.24 2.28 -12.55
C GLY A 586 -12.57 3.61 -12.83
N VAL A 587 -11.34 3.78 -12.34
CA VAL A 587 -10.52 4.97 -12.62
C VAL A 587 -10.32 5.08 -14.14
N ILE A 588 -10.65 6.25 -14.70
CA ILE A 588 -10.45 6.57 -16.11
C ILE A 588 -9.11 7.29 -16.23
N ASP A 589 -8.07 6.54 -16.60
CA ASP A 589 -6.71 7.02 -16.75
C ASP A 589 -6.01 6.35 -17.95
N GLU A 590 -4.68 6.49 -18.03
CA GLU A 590 -3.83 5.91 -19.09
C GLU A 590 -3.93 4.38 -19.26
N ARG A 591 -4.57 3.68 -18.32
CA ARG A 591 -4.83 2.24 -18.43
C ARG A 591 -6.00 1.94 -19.37
N LEU A 592 -6.86 2.90 -19.72
CA LEU A 592 -7.98 2.69 -20.65
C LEU A 592 -7.58 2.98 -22.09
N ASP A 593 -8.03 2.12 -23.01
CA ASP A 593 -7.86 2.29 -24.45
C ASP A 593 -8.96 3.21 -25.02
N LEU A 594 -8.72 4.52 -24.95
CA LEU A 594 -9.65 5.53 -25.48
C LEU A 594 -9.89 5.38 -27.00
N PRO A 595 -8.88 5.09 -27.85
CA PRO A 595 -9.10 4.77 -29.25
C PRO A 595 -10.04 3.57 -29.48
N LEU A 596 -9.91 2.50 -28.68
CA LEU A 596 -10.82 1.36 -28.73
C LEU A 596 -12.27 1.76 -28.40
N LEU A 597 -12.48 2.57 -27.36
CA LEU A 597 -13.81 3.08 -27.01
C LEU A 597 -14.41 3.93 -28.14
N ALA A 598 -13.61 4.78 -28.78
CA ALA A 598 -14.05 5.56 -29.94
C ALA A 598 -14.44 4.64 -31.11
N ALA A 599 -13.62 3.64 -31.41
CA ALA A 599 -13.90 2.67 -32.48
C ALA A 599 -15.17 1.86 -32.20
N LEU A 600 -15.39 1.44 -30.94
CA LEU A 600 -16.60 0.75 -30.51
C LEU A 600 -17.85 1.64 -30.71
N ALA A 601 -17.76 2.92 -30.31
CA ALA A 601 -18.85 3.88 -30.45
C ALA A 601 -19.18 4.17 -31.92
N ASP A 602 -18.16 4.29 -32.77
CA ASP A 602 -18.31 4.60 -34.19
C ASP A 602 -18.84 3.39 -35.00
N ALA A 603 -18.51 2.17 -34.58
CA ALA A 603 -18.97 0.93 -35.23
C ALA A 603 -20.46 0.63 -34.99
N HIS A 604 -20.96 0.92 -33.79
CA HIS A 604 -22.36 0.66 -33.39
C HIS A 604 -23.00 1.90 -32.72
N PRO A 605 -23.55 2.85 -33.51
CA PRO A 605 -24.16 4.08 -32.98
C PRO A 605 -25.41 3.87 -32.11
N ASP A 606 -26.03 2.69 -32.20
CA ASP A 606 -27.19 2.26 -31.41
C ASP A 606 -26.79 1.76 -30.02
N TRP A 607 -25.57 1.25 -29.84
CA TRP A 607 -25.06 0.80 -28.54
C TRP A 607 -24.76 1.96 -27.62
N GLN A 608 -25.20 1.87 -26.37
CA GLN A 608 -24.93 2.88 -25.36
C GLN A 608 -23.73 2.46 -24.51
N ILE A 609 -22.60 3.13 -24.69
CA ILE A 609 -21.35 2.84 -23.97
C ILE A 609 -21.31 3.69 -22.70
N VAL A 610 -21.29 3.03 -21.54
CA VAL A 610 -21.46 3.65 -20.23
C VAL A 610 -20.14 3.59 -19.45
N MET A 611 -19.54 4.76 -19.18
CA MET A 611 -18.27 4.89 -18.49
C MET A 611 -18.46 5.58 -17.13
N VAL A 612 -18.17 4.86 -16.04
CA VAL A 612 -18.41 5.33 -14.67
C VAL A 612 -17.11 5.36 -13.88
N GLY A 613 -16.64 6.55 -13.52
CA GLY A 613 -15.49 6.73 -12.63
C GLY A 613 -14.81 8.08 -12.78
N PRO A 614 -13.88 8.41 -11.87
CA PRO A 614 -13.13 9.66 -11.94
C PRO A 614 -12.13 9.63 -13.09
N VAL A 615 -11.97 10.78 -13.76
CA VAL A 615 -10.95 11.00 -14.79
C VAL A 615 -9.71 11.57 -14.12
N VAL A 616 -8.59 10.87 -14.18
CA VAL A 616 -7.32 11.26 -13.56
C VAL A 616 -6.13 10.95 -14.45
N LYS A 617 -5.02 11.67 -14.27
CA LYS A 617 -3.75 11.51 -15.01
C LYS A 617 -3.80 11.79 -16.52
N ILE A 618 -4.99 11.86 -17.10
CA ILE A 618 -5.24 12.24 -18.50
C ILE A 618 -6.04 13.54 -18.55
N ASP A 619 -5.90 14.27 -19.66
CA ASP A 619 -6.70 15.48 -19.91
C ASP A 619 -8.16 15.11 -20.18
N LEU A 620 -9.10 15.72 -19.45
CA LEU A 620 -10.53 15.56 -19.67
C LEU A 620 -10.93 15.86 -21.13
N ALA A 621 -10.25 16.81 -21.78
CA ALA A 621 -10.52 17.16 -23.17
C ALA A 621 -10.10 16.07 -24.17
N SER A 622 -9.28 15.10 -23.75
CA SER A 622 -8.85 13.97 -24.59
C SER A 622 -9.90 12.86 -24.72
N LEU A 623 -10.94 12.88 -23.88
CA LEU A 623 -11.97 11.85 -23.89
C LEU A 623 -12.77 11.88 -25.20
N PRO A 624 -12.99 10.74 -25.86
CA PRO A 624 -13.78 10.69 -27.07
C PRO A 624 -15.22 11.15 -26.80
N GLN A 625 -15.73 12.02 -27.69
CA GLN A 625 -17.08 12.57 -27.63
C GLN A 625 -17.93 11.97 -28.75
N ARG A 626 -18.82 11.04 -28.42
CA ARG A 626 -19.85 10.48 -29.32
C ARG A 626 -21.20 10.54 -28.62
N ARG A 627 -22.30 10.61 -29.38
CA ARG A 627 -23.67 10.72 -28.83
C ARG A 627 -24.09 9.52 -27.98
N ASN A 628 -23.47 8.37 -28.23
CA ASN A 628 -23.75 7.10 -27.59
C ASN A 628 -22.68 6.68 -26.57
N LEU A 629 -21.74 7.58 -26.23
CA LEU A 629 -20.71 7.37 -25.23
C LEU A 629 -20.94 8.32 -24.04
N HIS A 630 -21.17 7.74 -22.86
CA HIS A 630 -21.65 8.44 -21.67
C HIS A 630 -20.61 8.40 -20.55
N TRP A 631 -20.19 9.56 -20.05
CA TRP A 631 -19.20 9.70 -18.98
C TRP A 631 -19.88 10.20 -17.70
N PHE A 632 -20.09 9.33 -16.70
CA PHE A 632 -20.85 9.65 -15.49
C PHE A 632 -20.01 10.13 -14.29
N GLY A 633 -18.68 10.24 -14.47
CA GLY A 633 -17.77 10.66 -13.40
C GLY A 633 -17.73 9.66 -12.24
N GLN A 634 -17.11 10.06 -11.13
CA GLN A 634 -17.03 9.25 -9.92
C GLN A 634 -18.42 9.02 -9.33
N GLN A 635 -18.73 7.76 -9.05
CA GLN A 635 -19.96 7.35 -8.38
C GLN A 635 -19.63 6.59 -7.09
N PRO A 636 -20.47 6.66 -6.04
CA PRO A 636 -20.26 5.91 -4.82
C PRO A 636 -20.21 4.40 -5.06
N TYR A 637 -19.40 3.68 -4.28
CA TYR A 637 -19.28 2.21 -4.41
C TYR A 637 -20.63 1.49 -4.27
N ALA A 638 -21.52 2.02 -3.41
CA ALA A 638 -22.87 1.52 -3.22
C ALA A 638 -23.75 1.56 -4.49
N ALA A 639 -23.43 2.46 -5.43
CA ALA A 639 -24.19 2.67 -6.67
C ALA A 639 -23.79 1.69 -7.79
N LEU A 640 -22.61 1.06 -7.71
CA LEU A 640 -22.06 0.24 -8.80
C LEU A 640 -22.92 -0.98 -9.18
N PRO A 641 -23.53 -1.74 -8.25
CA PRO A 641 -24.43 -2.83 -8.61
C PRO A 641 -25.65 -2.36 -9.40
N HIS A 642 -26.13 -1.14 -9.14
CA HIS A 642 -27.26 -0.53 -9.84
C HIS A 642 -26.88 -0.15 -11.28
N PHE A 643 -25.61 0.19 -11.53
CA PHE A 643 -25.12 0.33 -12.90
C PHE A 643 -25.12 -1.00 -13.64
N LEU A 644 -24.59 -2.07 -13.02
CA LEU A 644 -24.57 -3.42 -13.58
C LEU A 644 -25.98 -3.95 -13.87
N ALA A 645 -26.96 -3.68 -13.01
CA ALA A 645 -28.37 -4.01 -13.23
C ALA A 645 -28.93 -3.42 -14.53
N GLY A 646 -28.34 -2.31 -15.01
CA GLY A 646 -28.68 -1.69 -16.29
C GLY A 646 -27.93 -2.24 -17.51
N TRP A 647 -26.78 -2.89 -17.35
CA TRP A 647 -25.87 -3.24 -18.47
C TRP A 647 -26.16 -4.61 -19.09
N ASP A 648 -26.00 -4.72 -20.40
CA ASP A 648 -26.16 -5.98 -21.14
C ASP A 648 -24.82 -6.71 -21.33
N VAL A 649 -23.69 -5.97 -21.41
CA VAL A 649 -22.30 -6.48 -21.48
C VAL A 649 -21.38 -5.61 -20.63
N CYS A 650 -20.46 -6.25 -19.90
CA CYS A 650 -19.42 -5.56 -19.14
C CYS A 650 -18.11 -5.49 -19.94
N LEU A 651 -17.52 -4.31 -20.00
CA LEU A 651 -16.31 -4.01 -20.76
C LEU A 651 -15.11 -3.95 -19.84
N MET A 652 -13.96 -4.43 -20.32
CA MET A 652 -12.63 -4.14 -19.77
C MET A 652 -11.67 -3.73 -20.90
N PRO A 653 -11.82 -2.50 -21.43
CA PRO A 653 -11.07 -2.00 -22.56
C PRO A 653 -9.73 -1.41 -22.09
N PHE A 654 -8.86 -2.24 -21.52
CA PHE A 654 -7.57 -1.80 -21.01
C PHE A 654 -6.56 -1.65 -22.16
N ALA A 655 -5.83 -0.54 -22.18
CA ALA A 655 -4.67 -0.35 -23.04
C ALA A 655 -3.57 -1.33 -22.64
N LEU A 656 -2.95 -2.01 -23.60
CA LEU A 656 -1.86 -2.96 -23.35
C LEU A 656 -0.52 -2.20 -23.30
N ASN A 657 -0.19 -1.65 -22.13
CA ASN A 657 1.01 -0.83 -21.90
C ASN A 657 1.73 -1.23 -20.59
N SER A 658 2.77 -0.51 -20.19
CA SER A 658 3.54 -0.82 -18.98
C SER A 658 2.68 -0.82 -17.71
N SER A 659 1.74 0.10 -17.60
CA SER A 659 0.90 0.29 -16.40
C SER A 659 -0.15 -0.82 -16.22
N THR A 660 -0.50 -1.56 -17.28
CA THR A 660 -1.46 -2.68 -17.24
C THR A 660 -0.79 -4.04 -17.25
N ARG A 661 0.55 -4.11 -17.30
CA ARG A 661 1.31 -5.36 -17.39
C ARG A 661 1.11 -6.28 -16.17
N PHE A 662 0.93 -5.70 -14.99
CA PHE A 662 0.86 -6.42 -13.71
C PHE A 662 -0.48 -6.22 -12.97
N ILE A 663 -1.54 -5.82 -13.68
CA ILE A 663 -2.83 -5.58 -13.04
C ILE A 663 -3.60 -6.88 -12.83
N SER A 664 -4.24 -6.99 -11.66
CA SER A 664 -5.21 -8.04 -11.34
C SER A 664 -6.56 -7.39 -11.04
N PRO A 665 -7.40 -7.14 -12.07
CA PRO A 665 -8.57 -6.27 -11.94
C PRO A 665 -9.70 -6.93 -11.13
N THR A 666 -10.09 -6.32 -10.00
CA THR A 666 -11.23 -6.76 -9.16
C THR A 666 -12.54 -6.85 -9.96
N LYS A 667 -12.71 -5.95 -10.92
CA LYS A 667 -13.89 -5.79 -11.79
C LYS A 667 -14.34 -7.09 -12.44
N VAL A 668 -13.42 -7.98 -12.79
CA VAL A 668 -13.77 -9.28 -13.38
C VAL A 668 -14.69 -10.06 -12.43
N LEU A 669 -14.31 -10.16 -11.16
CA LEU A 669 -15.09 -10.87 -10.15
C LEU A 669 -16.38 -10.13 -9.79
N GLU A 670 -16.35 -8.79 -9.81
CA GLU A 670 -17.53 -7.94 -9.57
C GLU A 670 -18.58 -8.13 -10.69
N TYR A 671 -18.15 -8.21 -11.95
CA TYR A 671 -19.01 -8.52 -13.10
C TYR A 671 -19.51 -9.97 -13.09
N MET A 672 -18.68 -10.91 -12.61
CA MET A 672 -19.09 -12.31 -12.41
C MET A 672 -20.15 -12.45 -11.33
N ALA A 673 -20.06 -11.69 -10.23
CA ALA A 673 -21.08 -11.65 -9.19
C ALA A 673 -22.42 -11.11 -9.73
N ALA A 674 -22.37 -10.19 -10.70
CA ALA A 674 -23.53 -9.73 -11.46
C ALA A 674 -23.98 -10.69 -12.58
N GLN A 675 -23.22 -11.77 -12.86
CA GLN A 675 -23.48 -12.78 -13.88
C GLN A 675 -23.68 -12.20 -15.30
N LEU A 676 -22.91 -11.17 -15.64
CA LEU A 676 -22.97 -10.51 -16.95
C LEU A 676 -21.84 -10.97 -17.87
N PRO A 677 -22.08 -11.10 -19.19
CA PRO A 677 -21.01 -11.33 -20.17
C PRO A 677 -19.92 -10.28 -20.07
N ILE A 678 -18.65 -10.70 -20.09
CA ILE A 678 -17.48 -9.84 -19.93
C ILE A 678 -16.63 -9.90 -21.20
N VAL A 679 -16.29 -8.75 -21.76
CA VAL A 679 -15.34 -8.61 -22.87
C VAL A 679 -14.14 -7.81 -22.41
N SER A 680 -12.95 -8.40 -22.52
CA SER A 680 -11.69 -7.81 -22.03
C SER A 680 -10.64 -7.81 -23.13
N THR A 681 -9.77 -6.79 -23.11
CA THR A 681 -8.47 -6.92 -23.78
C THR A 681 -7.62 -7.98 -23.08
N ALA A 682 -6.56 -8.44 -23.74
CA ALA A 682 -5.71 -9.54 -23.27
C ALA A 682 -4.79 -9.20 -22.08
N ILE A 683 -5.38 -8.85 -20.93
CA ILE A 683 -4.68 -8.66 -19.65
C ILE A 683 -4.19 -10.01 -19.11
N ALA A 684 -2.90 -10.09 -18.75
CA ALA A 684 -2.23 -11.34 -18.41
C ALA A 684 -2.93 -12.17 -17.32
N ASP A 685 -3.26 -11.55 -16.18
CA ASP A 685 -3.95 -12.25 -15.08
C ASP A 685 -5.39 -12.64 -15.46
N VAL A 686 -6.05 -11.89 -16.36
CA VAL A 686 -7.41 -12.21 -16.82
C VAL A 686 -7.40 -13.42 -17.76
N VAL A 687 -6.47 -13.43 -18.71
CA VAL A 687 -6.27 -14.54 -19.65
C VAL A 687 -5.89 -15.82 -18.88
N ARG A 688 -5.01 -15.69 -17.89
CA ARG A 688 -4.54 -16.84 -17.10
C ARG A 688 -5.63 -17.50 -16.28
N HIS A 689 -6.49 -16.70 -15.63
CA HIS A 689 -7.40 -17.19 -14.60
C HIS A 689 -8.86 -17.29 -15.05
N TYR A 690 -9.25 -16.57 -16.11
CA TYR A 690 -10.67 -16.36 -16.43
C TYR A 690 -11.01 -16.49 -17.93
N ALA A 691 -10.11 -16.96 -18.79
CA ALA A 691 -10.36 -17.07 -20.24
C ALA A 691 -11.51 -18.03 -20.60
N GLU A 692 -11.94 -18.91 -19.68
CA GLU A 692 -13.09 -19.81 -19.87
C GLU A 692 -14.46 -19.12 -19.70
N VAL A 693 -14.47 -17.94 -19.05
CA VAL A 693 -15.69 -17.19 -18.69
C VAL A 693 -15.65 -15.73 -19.15
N VAL A 694 -14.50 -15.24 -19.62
CA VAL A 694 -14.30 -13.90 -20.17
C VAL A 694 -13.93 -14.01 -21.65
N SER A 695 -14.61 -13.27 -22.51
CA SER A 695 -14.23 -13.16 -23.92
C SER A 695 -13.00 -12.25 -24.05
N ILE A 696 -11.89 -12.81 -24.51
CA ILE A 696 -10.63 -12.10 -24.69
C ILE A 696 -10.51 -11.63 -26.13
N ALA A 697 -10.18 -10.36 -26.31
CA ALA A 697 -9.88 -9.76 -27.60
C ALA A 697 -8.51 -9.08 -27.62
N ASP A 698 -7.92 -9.09 -28.80
CA ASP A 698 -6.54 -8.73 -29.12
C ASP A 698 -6.44 -7.56 -30.12
N SER A 699 -7.57 -7.17 -30.74
CA SER A 699 -7.68 -5.97 -31.59
C SER A 699 -9.06 -5.31 -31.44
N PRO A 700 -9.21 -4.03 -31.85
CA PRO A 700 -10.53 -3.38 -31.83
C PRO A 700 -11.61 -4.15 -32.59
N GLN A 701 -11.27 -4.77 -33.72
CA GLN A 701 -12.21 -5.54 -34.52
C GLN A 701 -12.67 -6.81 -33.80
N THR A 702 -11.74 -7.55 -33.17
CA THR A 702 -12.09 -8.75 -32.39
C THR A 702 -12.83 -8.40 -31.11
N PHE A 703 -12.56 -7.23 -30.52
CA PHE A 703 -13.28 -6.73 -29.34
C PHE A 703 -14.74 -6.38 -29.68
N ILE A 704 -14.98 -5.68 -30.80
CA ILE A 704 -16.34 -5.39 -31.29
C ILE A 704 -17.10 -6.69 -31.57
N ALA A 705 -16.48 -7.64 -32.29
CA ALA A 705 -17.10 -8.93 -32.60
C ALA A 705 -17.42 -9.77 -31.33
N ALA A 706 -16.57 -9.68 -30.29
CA ALA A 706 -16.84 -10.30 -29.00
C ALA A 706 -18.06 -9.67 -28.31
N CYS A 707 -18.21 -8.34 -28.37
CA CYS A 707 -19.40 -7.65 -27.88
C CYS A 707 -20.67 -8.05 -28.65
N GLU A 708 -20.61 -8.14 -29.98
CA GLU A 708 -21.73 -8.62 -30.81
C GLU A 708 -22.15 -10.04 -30.43
N THR A 709 -21.16 -10.92 -30.22
CA THR A 709 -21.38 -12.31 -29.77
C THR A 709 -22.01 -12.35 -28.37
N ALA A 710 -21.57 -11.49 -27.45
CA ALA A 710 -22.12 -11.40 -26.11
C ALA A 710 -23.59 -10.92 -26.10
N LEU A 711 -23.93 -9.96 -26.97
CA LEU A 711 -25.30 -9.43 -27.10
C LEU A 711 -26.26 -10.42 -27.76
N THR A 712 -25.77 -11.26 -28.68
CA THR A 712 -26.56 -12.26 -29.40
C THR A 712 -26.50 -13.66 -28.78
N MET A 713 -25.87 -13.78 -27.60
CA MET A 713 -25.66 -15.06 -26.91
C MET A 713 -26.99 -15.77 -26.59
N PRO A 714 -27.17 -17.05 -26.99
CA PRO A 714 -28.34 -17.83 -26.62
C PRO A 714 -28.54 -17.92 -25.11
N ILE A 715 -29.80 -17.97 -24.66
CA ILE A 715 -30.14 -17.95 -23.23
C ILE A 715 -29.55 -19.15 -22.47
N GLU A 716 -29.48 -20.33 -23.10
CA GLU A 716 -28.89 -21.54 -22.52
C GLU A 716 -27.39 -21.37 -22.28
N THR A 717 -26.68 -20.80 -23.27
CA THR A 717 -25.25 -20.49 -23.13
C THR A 717 -25.03 -19.44 -22.05
N ARG A 718 -25.87 -18.40 -21.99
CA ARG A 718 -25.81 -17.35 -20.97
C ARG A 718 -26.04 -17.91 -19.57
N TYR A 719 -26.98 -18.84 -19.42
CA TYR A 719 -27.23 -19.54 -18.15
C TYR A 719 -26.03 -20.39 -17.72
N GLN A 720 -25.43 -21.14 -18.64
CA GLN A 720 -24.24 -21.94 -18.33
C GLN A 720 -23.03 -21.06 -17.96
N LEU A 721 -22.86 -19.93 -18.66
CA LEU A 721 -21.84 -18.93 -18.36
C LEU A 721 -22.03 -18.37 -16.93
N ALA A 722 -23.25 -17.94 -16.61
CA ALA A 722 -23.61 -17.43 -15.29
C ALA A 722 -23.32 -18.46 -14.17
N LYS A 723 -23.62 -19.74 -14.39
CA LYS A 723 -23.30 -20.83 -13.45
C LYS A 723 -21.79 -20.97 -13.23
N ASN A 724 -20.99 -20.89 -14.29
CA ASN A 724 -19.54 -20.97 -14.20
C ASN A 724 -18.97 -19.75 -13.45
N MET A 725 -19.49 -18.55 -13.72
CA MET A 725 -19.12 -17.31 -13.02
C MET A 725 -19.43 -17.39 -11.52
N ALA A 726 -20.62 -17.84 -11.14
CA ALA A 726 -21.01 -18.02 -9.74
C ALA A 726 -20.10 -19.02 -9.00
N ALA A 727 -19.70 -20.11 -9.67
CA ALA A 727 -18.75 -21.06 -9.10
C ALA A 727 -17.38 -20.42 -8.82
N ARG A 728 -16.87 -19.58 -9.73
CA ARG A 728 -15.61 -18.83 -9.53
C ARG A 728 -15.70 -17.80 -8.41
N VAL A 729 -16.80 -17.07 -8.31
CA VAL A 729 -17.01 -16.10 -7.23
C VAL A 729 -17.02 -16.78 -5.87
N ALA A 730 -17.62 -17.97 -5.74
CA ALA A 730 -17.64 -18.73 -4.50
C ALA A 730 -16.26 -19.21 -4.01
N GLU A 731 -15.27 -19.28 -4.90
CA GLU A 731 -13.89 -19.68 -4.57
C GLU A 731 -13.11 -18.59 -3.82
N THR A 732 -13.60 -17.34 -3.78
CA THR A 732 -12.87 -16.19 -3.23
C THR A 732 -13.71 -15.31 -2.30
N SER A 733 -13.08 -14.63 -1.36
CA SER A 733 -13.73 -13.67 -0.46
C SER A 733 -12.68 -12.75 0.18
N TRP A 734 -13.02 -11.46 0.33
CA TRP A 734 -12.20 -10.53 1.09
C TRP A 734 -12.03 -10.93 2.56
N ASP A 735 -13.04 -11.56 3.15
CA ASP A 735 -12.99 -12.03 4.54
C ASP A 735 -11.97 -13.16 4.71
N ARG A 736 -12.01 -14.16 3.82
CA ARG A 736 -11.02 -15.25 3.80
C ARG A 736 -9.61 -14.72 3.57
N THR A 737 -9.45 -13.82 2.59
CA THR A 737 -8.16 -13.17 2.32
C THR A 737 -7.60 -12.49 3.57
N VAL A 738 -8.42 -11.75 4.31
CA VAL A 738 -7.98 -11.07 5.54
C VAL A 738 -7.66 -12.06 6.66
N GLU A 739 -8.42 -13.14 6.82
CA GLU A 739 -8.12 -14.18 7.82
C GLU A 739 -6.78 -14.88 7.55
N GLU A 740 -6.47 -15.15 6.28
CA GLU A 740 -5.19 -15.72 5.86
C GLU A 740 -4.04 -14.71 6.06
N MET A 741 -4.21 -13.45 5.64
CA MET A 741 -3.22 -12.39 5.89
C MET A 741 -2.97 -12.18 7.38
N GLN A 742 -4.03 -12.20 8.20
CA GLN A 742 -3.94 -12.03 9.65
C GLN A 742 -3.13 -13.15 10.31
N THR A 743 -3.19 -14.37 9.76
CA THR A 743 -2.37 -15.49 10.25
C THR A 743 -0.88 -15.19 10.11
N HIS A 744 -0.46 -14.56 9.00
CA HIS A 744 0.92 -14.12 8.81
C HIS A 744 1.27 -12.94 9.72
N ILE A 745 0.36 -11.98 9.91
CA ILE A 745 0.59 -10.81 10.79
C ILE A 745 0.77 -11.25 12.25
N VAL A 746 -0.07 -12.16 12.75
CA VAL A 746 0.02 -12.68 14.13
C VAL A 746 1.32 -13.47 14.35
N ALA A 747 1.85 -14.13 13.32
CA ALA A 747 3.11 -14.85 13.41
C ALA A 747 4.31 -13.91 13.65
N LEU A 748 4.21 -12.64 13.25
CA LEU A 748 5.25 -11.62 13.50
C LEU A 748 5.37 -11.30 15.00
N ASN A 749 4.24 -11.15 15.70
CA ASN A 749 4.21 -10.79 17.12
C ASN A 749 4.72 -11.87 18.09
N LYS A 750 4.91 -13.12 17.62
CA LYS A 750 5.44 -14.23 18.44
C LYS A 750 6.97 -14.31 18.45
N ARG A 751 7.66 -13.49 17.65
CA ARG A 751 9.13 -13.40 17.63
C ARG A 751 9.62 -12.37 18.67
N ASP A 752 9.63 -12.83 19.92
CA ASP A 752 10.51 -12.46 21.05
C ASP A 752 10.25 -11.19 21.90
N LEU A 753 9.64 -11.42 23.08
CA LEU A 753 9.58 -10.53 24.25
C LEU A 753 10.31 -11.15 25.47
N SER A 754 11.28 -12.06 25.27
CA SER A 754 11.94 -12.75 26.37
C SER A 754 13.46 -12.56 26.44
N GLN A 755 13.83 -11.50 27.17
CA GLN A 755 14.88 -11.42 28.19
C GLN A 755 16.11 -10.52 27.93
N PRO A 756 16.37 -9.55 28.84
CA PRO A 756 17.66 -8.93 29.06
C PRO A 756 18.40 -9.58 30.24
N GLU A 757 19.71 -9.81 30.14
CA GLU A 757 20.58 -9.68 31.32
C GLU A 757 22.03 -9.37 30.96
N VAL A 758 22.49 -8.24 31.52
CA VAL A 758 23.88 -7.82 31.58
C VAL A 758 24.48 -8.44 32.84
N ILE A 759 25.51 -9.28 32.71
CA ILE A 759 26.45 -9.54 33.81
C ILE A 759 27.88 -9.41 33.28
N ALA A 760 28.59 -8.45 33.87
CA ALA A 760 30.00 -8.19 33.64
C ALA A 760 30.88 -9.30 34.28
N ALA A 761 31.86 -9.79 33.53
CA ALA A 761 33.04 -10.44 34.09
C ALA A 761 34.27 -10.17 33.21
N ARG A 762 35.33 -9.65 33.82
CA ARG A 762 36.69 -9.47 33.27
C ARG A 762 37.63 -10.55 33.87
N PRO A 763 38.82 -10.80 33.31
CA PRO A 763 39.12 -11.98 32.49
C PRO A 763 40.16 -12.93 33.13
N GLN A 764 40.28 -14.19 32.64
CA GLN A 764 41.53 -14.98 32.64
C GLN A 764 41.40 -16.30 31.80
N PRO A 765 42.50 -17.03 31.44
CA PRO A 765 42.94 -17.13 30.04
C PRO A 765 42.94 -18.56 29.42
N LEU A 766 42.99 -18.58 28.07
CA LEU A 766 43.52 -19.60 27.15
C LEU A 766 42.80 -20.97 27.04
N ALA A 767 41.72 -20.96 26.25
CA ALA A 767 41.61 -21.81 25.07
C ALA A 767 41.09 -20.90 23.95
N GLN A 768 41.79 -20.78 22.82
CA GLN A 768 41.43 -19.83 21.77
C GLN A 768 40.09 -20.25 21.14
N ASN A 769 38.99 -19.65 21.61
CA ASN A 769 37.72 -19.73 20.92
C ASN A 769 37.90 -19.12 19.51
N PRO A 770 37.30 -19.74 18.47
CA PRO A 770 37.36 -19.19 17.12
C PRO A 770 36.75 -17.78 17.10
N ILE A 771 37.33 -16.91 16.27
CA ILE A 771 36.79 -15.58 16.01
C ILE A 771 35.49 -15.75 15.23
N GLU A 772 34.41 -15.11 15.67
CA GLU A 772 33.10 -15.22 15.02
C GLU A 772 33.19 -14.73 13.55
N CYS A 773 33.82 -13.58 13.32
CA CYS A 773 34.08 -13.07 11.97
C CYS A 773 35.50 -12.52 11.80
N LEU A 774 36.28 -13.13 10.91
CA LEU A 774 37.61 -12.64 10.53
C LEU A 774 37.53 -11.84 9.22
N ILE A 775 37.93 -10.58 9.25
CA ILE A 775 37.89 -9.68 8.10
C ILE A 775 39.32 -9.43 7.62
N LEU A 776 39.60 -9.75 6.36
CA LEU A 776 40.92 -9.54 5.77
C LEU A 776 40.95 -8.24 4.97
N GLY A 777 41.78 -7.29 5.40
CA GLY A 777 42.01 -5.95 4.82
C GLY A 777 41.18 -4.86 5.49
N ALA A 778 41.79 -3.69 5.74
CA ALA A 778 41.14 -2.48 6.26
C ALA A 778 41.09 -1.37 5.21
N GLY A 779 40.74 -1.72 3.96
CA GLY A 779 40.31 -0.77 2.94
C GLY A 779 38.87 -0.28 3.18
N PRO A 780 38.29 0.53 2.27
CA PRO A 780 36.92 1.03 2.41
C PRO A 780 35.89 -0.06 2.75
N THR A 781 35.95 -1.20 2.06
CA THR A 781 35.07 -2.34 2.29
C THR A 781 35.30 -3.00 3.65
N GLY A 782 36.55 -3.22 4.04
CA GLY A 782 36.87 -3.92 5.29
C GLY A 782 36.61 -3.06 6.54
N LEU A 783 36.87 -1.74 6.45
CA LEU A 783 36.51 -0.78 7.49
C LEU A 783 35.00 -0.70 7.66
N SER A 784 34.26 -0.64 6.56
CA SER A 784 32.79 -0.68 6.59
C SER A 784 32.28 -2.00 7.17
N ALA A 785 32.83 -3.14 6.76
CA ALA A 785 32.46 -4.45 7.31
C ALA A 785 32.75 -4.52 8.83
N GLY A 786 33.89 -4.04 9.29
CA GLY A 786 34.24 -3.98 10.72
C GLY A 786 33.32 -3.05 11.51
N TYR A 787 32.99 -1.89 10.96
CA TYR A 787 32.04 -0.93 11.54
C TYR A 787 30.64 -1.54 11.70
N HIS A 788 30.16 -2.21 10.66
CA HIS A 788 28.84 -2.81 10.62
C HIS A 788 28.73 -4.11 11.41
N TYR A 789 29.77 -4.93 11.41
CA TYR A 789 29.78 -6.16 12.20
C TYR A 789 29.89 -5.83 13.69
N GLY A 790 30.87 -4.99 14.05
CA GLY A 790 31.11 -4.58 15.43
C GLY A 790 31.76 -5.65 16.29
N ALA A 791 31.32 -5.77 17.54
CA ALA A 791 31.87 -6.74 18.49
C ALA A 791 31.79 -8.18 17.96
N GLY A 792 32.86 -8.96 18.16
CA GLY A 792 33.00 -10.33 17.63
C GLY A 792 33.77 -10.43 16.30
N ALA A 793 33.98 -9.30 15.60
CA ALA A 793 34.86 -9.26 14.43
C ALA A 793 36.31 -8.88 14.78
N VAL A 794 37.25 -9.43 14.00
CA VAL A 794 38.65 -9.01 13.95
C VAL A 794 39.01 -8.63 12.52
N VAL A 795 39.45 -7.39 12.30
CA VAL A 795 39.95 -6.88 11.02
C VAL A 795 41.48 -6.95 11.01
N LEU A 796 42.06 -7.64 10.05
CA LEU A 796 43.51 -7.75 9.85
C LEU A 796 43.98 -6.88 8.68
N GLU A 797 44.90 -5.96 8.92
CA GLU A 797 45.48 -5.07 7.92
C GLU A 797 47.00 -5.23 7.89
N LYS A 798 47.58 -5.45 6.69
CA LYS A 798 49.03 -5.64 6.54
C LYS A 798 49.82 -4.34 6.71
N ASN A 799 49.22 -3.20 6.41
CA ASN A 799 49.86 -1.89 6.49
C ASN A 799 49.76 -1.31 7.91
N SER A 800 50.61 -0.34 8.22
CA SER A 800 50.56 0.43 9.48
C SER A 800 49.41 1.45 9.53
N SER A 801 48.81 1.77 8.38
CA SER A 801 47.63 2.65 8.25
C SER A 801 46.48 1.95 7.52
N VAL A 802 45.25 2.32 7.87
CA VAL A 802 44.02 1.86 7.20
C VAL A 802 43.77 2.66 5.92
N GLY A 803 42.87 2.15 5.07
CA GLY A 803 42.37 2.84 3.88
C GLY A 803 42.68 2.15 2.56
N GLY A 804 43.50 1.09 2.55
CA GLY A 804 43.80 0.33 1.34
C GLY A 804 44.38 1.20 0.23
N TRP A 805 43.70 1.27 -0.92
CA TRP A 805 44.08 2.16 -2.03
C TRP A 805 43.50 3.57 -1.94
N CYS A 806 42.61 3.83 -0.99
CA CYS A 806 42.07 5.15 -0.68
C CYS A 806 42.93 5.91 0.36
N ARG A 807 44.22 5.56 0.46
CA ARG A 807 45.17 6.22 1.35
C ARG A 807 45.74 7.49 0.72
N SER A 808 46.30 8.34 1.58
CA SER A 808 46.97 9.57 1.18
C SER A 808 48.37 9.66 1.81
N ILE A 809 49.28 10.32 1.11
CA ILE A 809 50.67 10.58 1.48
C ILE A 809 50.83 12.07 1.70
N LYS A 810 51.56 12.46 2.76
CA LYS A 810 51.94 13.85 2.99
C LYS A 810 53.42 14.03 2.72
N ASP A 811 53.77 15.02 1.90
CA ASP A 811 55.16 15.30 1.55
C ASP A 811 55.38 16.78 1.25
N GLN A 812 56.40 17.39 1.87
CA GLN A 812 56.75 18.81 1.76
C GLN A 812 55.56 19.79 1.87
N GLY A 813 54.56 19.47 2.70
CA GLY A 813 53.34 20.28 2.89
C GLY A 813 52.23 20.01 1.88
N PHE A 814 52.43 19.13 0.89
CA PHE A 814 51.41 18.63 0.00
C PHE A 814 50.77 17.36 0.56
N THR A 815 49.50 17.12 0.22
CA THR A 815 48.82 15.84 0.45
C THR A 815 48.44 15.24 -0.91
N PHE A 816 48.89 14.02 -1.18
CA PHE A 816 48.62 13.27 -2.40
C PHE A 816 47.85 12.00 -2.11
N ASP A 817 46.77 11.72 -2.82
CA ASP A 817 46.13 10.41 -2.76
C ASP A 817 46.95 9.39 -3.55
N HIS A 818 46.81 8.11 -3.21
CA HIS A 818 47.47 7.03 -3.98
C HIS A 818 47.02 6.99 -5.46
N ALA A 819 45.81 7.46 -5.76
CA ALA A 819 45.26 7.77 -7.08
C ALA A 819 44.13 8.81 -6.91
N GLY A 820 43.58 9.37 -7.98
CA GLY A 820 42.48 10.34 -7.88
C GLY A 820 41.20 9.73 -7.31
N HIS A 821 40.76 10.19 -6.14
CA HIS A 821 39.52 9.79 -5.48
C HIS A 821 38.59 10.98 -5.25
N ILE A 822 37.28 10.71 -5.28
CA ILE A 822 36.23 11.70 -5.01
C ILE A 822 35.08 11.05 -4.24
N MET A 823 34.40 11.82 -3.40
CA MET A 823 33.18 11.40 -2.72
C MET A 823 31.99 11.75 -3.59
N PHE A 824 31.21 10.77 -4.01
CA PHE A 824 29.89 11.00 -4.59
C PHE A 824 29.04 9.77 -4.28
N SER A 825 27.76 9.99 -4.01
CA SER A 825 26.78 8.92 -3.89
C SER A 825 25.38 9.50 -4.02
N ASN A 826 24.46 8.70 -4.57
CA ASN A 826 23.02 8.97 -4.49
C ASN A 826 22.37 8.15 -3.37
N ASP A 827 23.13 7.33 -2.66
CA ASP A 827 22.66 6.51 -1.55
C ASP A 827 22.62 7.38 -0.27
N PRO A 828 21.42 7.63 0.32
CA PRO A 828 21.32 8.44 1.53
C PRO A 828 22.10 7.89 2.72
N TYR A 829 22.28 6.56 2.79
CA TYR A 829 23.08 5.93 3.83
C TYR A 829 24.56 6.31 3.68
N VAL A 830 25.09 6.28 2.46
CA VAL A 830 26.49 6.66 2.23
C VAL A 830 26.71 8.17 2.45
N LEU A 831 25.73 9.01 2.06
CA LEU A 831 25.79 10.44 2.35
C LEU A 831 25.81 10.73 3.85
N GLY A 832 24.92 10.10 4.64
CA GLY A 832 24.95 10.22 6.10
C GLY A 832 26.20 9.62 6.73
N LEU A 833 26.80 8.61 6.08
CA LEU A 833 28.09 8.06 6.50
C LEU A 833 29.22 9.07 6.26
N TYR A 834 29.24 9.81 5.15
CA TYR A 834 30.20 10.90 4.96
C TYR A 834 30.08 11.96 6.07
N ASP A 835 28.86 12.35 6.43
CA ASP A 835 28.60 13.29 7.53
C ASP A 835 29.11 12.76 8.87
N THR A 836 28.88 11.48 9.15
CA THR A 836 29.35 10.85 10.39
C THR A 836 30.88 10.80 10.46
N LEU A 837 31.54 10.43 9.36
CA LEU A 837 32.98 10.18 9.35
C LEU A 837 33.83 11.45 9.23
N LEU A 838 33.31 12.49 8.57
CA LEU A 838 34.06 13.71 8.29
C LEU A 838 33.52 14.95 9.01
N GLY A 839 32.23 15.00 9.35
CA GLY A 839 31.58 16.19 9.90
C GLY A 839 31.87 17.44 9.04
N ASP A 840 32.43 18.48 9.67
CA ASP A 840 32.81 19.74 9.02
C ASP A 840 34.04 19.64 8.08
N ASN A 841 34.69 18.47 7.99
CA ASN A 841 35.86 18.25 7.13
C ASN A 841 35.48 17.89 5.67
N GLN A 842 34.29 18.28 5.20
CA GLN A 842 33.81 17.99 3.85
C GLN A 842 33.90 19.22 2.95
N HIS A 843 34.27 19.03 1.68
CA HIS A 843 34.34 20.06 0.65
C HIS A 843 33.52 19.61 -0.56
N TRP A 844 32.32 20.16 -0.75
CA TRP A 844 31.46 19.83 -1.89
C TRP A 844 31.58 20.89 -2.98
N GLN A 845 31.78 20.46 -4.23
CA GLN A 845 32.01 21.34 -5.36
C GLN A 845 31.45 20.78 -6.68
N GLU A 846 31.21 21.68 -7.62
CA GLU A 846 30.82 21.33 -8.99
C GLU A 846 32.03 20.80 -9.77
N ARG A 847 31.79 19.79 -10.59
CA ARG A 847 32.84 19.07 -11.31
C ARG A 847 33.34 19.89 -12.51
N GLU A 848 34.65 19.90 -12.67
CA GLU A 848 35.37 20.52 -13.80
C GLU A 848 36.29 19.48 -14.41
N ALA A 849 35.71 18.57 -15.19
CA ALA A 849 36.39 17.46 -15.84
C ALA A 849 36.54 17.74 -17.34
N TRP A 850 37.72 17.50 -17.90
CA TRP A 850 38.08 17.91 -19.25
C TRP A 850 38.83 16.81 -20.01
N VAL A 851 38.84 16.91 -21.33
CA VAL A 851 39.63 16.11 -22.26
C VAL A 851 40.62 17.02 -22.96
N TYR A 852 41.89 16.63 -23.01
CA TYR A 852 42.91 17.33 -23.79
C TYR A 852 43.23 16.54 -25.05
N SER A 853 42.86 17.10 -26.20
CA SER A 853 43.10 16.48 -27.52
C SER A 853 43.23 17.58 -28.57
N HIS A 854 44.04 17.37 -29.60
CA HIS A 854 44.23 18.34 -30.68
C HIS A 854 44.65 19.74 -30.16
N ASP A 855 45.50 19.75 -29.12
CA ASP A 855 45.99 20.94 -28.43
C ASP A 855 44.90 21.90 -27.88
N VAL A 856 43.70 21.37 -27.64
CA VAL A 856 42.59 22.09 -27.02
C VAL A 856 42.00 21.31 -25.85
N TYR A 857 41.37 22.05 -24.93
CA TYR A 857 40.60 21.50 -23.82
C TYR A 857 39.12 21.50 -24.16
N THR A 858 38.49 20.32 -24.17
CA THR A 858 37.04 20.17 -24.27
C THR A 858 36.46 19.62 -22.96
N ARG A 859 35.23 20.03 -22.62
CA ARG A 859 34.58 19.52 -21.40
C ARG A 859 34.28 18.03 -21.53
N TYR A 860 34.29 17.31 -20.41
CA TYR A 860 33.74 15.95 -20.37
C TYR A 860 32.21 16.00 -20.21
N PRO A 861 31.42 15.20 -20.95
CA PRO A 861 31.82 14.14 -21.89
C PRO A 861 32.24 14.64 -23.27
N PHE A 862 33.30 14.06 -23.85
CA PHE A 862 33.82 14.42 -25.19
C PHE A 862 32.73 14.40 -26.27
N GLN A 863 31.94 13.33 -26.27
CA GLN A 863 30.88 13.06 -27.23
C GLN A 863 29.79 14.15 -27.29
N SER A 864 29.61 14.94 -26.22
CA SER A 864 28.62 16.02 -26.14
C SER A 864 29.25 17.41 -26.03
N ALA A 865 30.57 17.54 -26.20
CA ALA A 865 31.30 18.78 -26.02
C ALA A 865 32.37 18.95 -27.10
N LEU A 866 31.94 18.86 -28.37
CA LEU A 866 32.81 18.96 -29.54
C LEU A 866 33.19 20.42 -29.87
N HIS A 867 32.45 21.38 -29.36
CA HIS A 867 32.69 22.81 -29.56
C HIS A 867 34.11 23.21 -29.12
N GLY A 868 34.86 23.83 -30.03
CA GLY A 868 36.25 24.24 -29.83
C GLY A 868 37.29 23.29 -30.40
N LEU A 869 36.90 22.10 -30.88
CA LEU A 869 37.77 21.23 -31.68
C LEU A 869 37.99 21.82 -33.09
N PRO A 870 39.04 21.38 -33.82
CA PRO A 870 39.20 21.72 -35.23
C PRO A 870 37.95 21.37 -36.05
N ALA A 871 37.56 22.24 -36.99
CA ALA A 871 36.32 22.09 -37.74
C ALA A 871 36.22 20.75 -38.50
N GLU A 872 37.34 20.24 -39.02
CA GLU A 872 37.42 18.94 -39.69
C GLU A 872 37.09 17.79 -38.72
N VAL A 873 37.65 17.83 -37.50
CA VAL A 873 37.39 16.85 -36.43
C VAL A 873 35.93 16.88 -35.98
N ILE A 874 35.33 18.07 -35.86
CA ILE A 874 33.90 18.23 -35.55
C ILE A 874 33.05 17.60 -36.66
N GLY A 875 33.39 17.89 -37.92
CA GLY A 875 32.73 17.33 -39.10
C GLY A 875 32.74 15.80 -39.09
N GLU A 876 33.92 15.19 -38.87
CA GLU A 876 34.06 13.73 -38.78
C GLU A 876 33.26 13.12 -37.63
N CYS A 877 33.25 13.75 -36.46
CA CYS A 877 32.48 13.29 -35.29
C CYS A 877 30.97 13.32 -35.56
N VAL A 878 30.44 14.42 -36.08
CA VAL A 878 29.00 14.58 -36.35
C VAL A 878 28.56 13.68 -37.51
N LEU A 879 29.31 13.63 -38.61
CA LEU A 879 29.01 12.74 -39.74
C LEU A 879 29.05 11.26 -39.31
N GLY A 880 30.06 10.86 -38.54
CA GLY A 880 30.17 9.51 -38.02
C GLY A 880 28.97 9.11 -37.14
N ALA A 881 28.50 10.02 -36.28
CA ALA A 881 27.31 9.79 -35.45
C ALA A 881 26.01 9.69 -36.28
N ILE A 882 25.88 10.50 -37.34
CA ILE A 882 24.75 10.42 -38.29
C ILE A 882 24.78 9.09 -39.05
N GLU A 883 25.93 8.68 -39.58
CA GLU A 883 26.12 7.42 -40.30
C GLU A 883 25.79 6.21 -39.42
N ALA A 884 26.26 6.19 -38.18
CA ALA A 884 25.96 5.13 -37.23
C ALA A 884 24.45 5.00 -36.94
N ARG A 885 23.70 6.11 -37.04
CA ARG A 885 22.26 6.15 -36.76
C ARG A 885 21.37 5.93 -37.98
N TYR A 886 21.81 6.31 -39.18
CA TYR A 886 20.98 6.35 -40.38
C TYR A 886 21.58 5.69 -41.65
N GLY A 887 22.85 5.28 -41.64
CA GLY A 887 23.61 4.89 -42.84
C GLY A 887 23.35 3.50 -43.44
N ALA A 888 22.34 2.75 -42.99
CA ALA A 888 22.03 1.43 -43.57
C ALA A 888 20.87 1.49 -44.58
N HIS A 889 21.17 1.27 -45.88
CA HIS A 889 20.14 1.10 -46.93
C HIS A 889 19.54 -0.33 -46.97
N PRO A 890 18.29 -0.51 -47.42
CA PRO A 890 17.43 -1.65 -47.08
C PRO A 890 17.46 -2.78 -48.13
N ALA A 891 18.38 -3.74 -48.01
CA ALA A 891 18.31 -4.97 -48.82
C ALA A 891 18.80 -6.26 -48.12
N THR A 892 19.07 -6.26 -46.82
CA THR A 892 19.38 -7.50 -46.07
C THR A 892 19.16 -7.30 -44.58
N LEU A 893 17.91 -7.08 -44.16
CA LEU A 893 17.52 -7.09 -42.75
C LEU A 893 16.10 -7.68 -42.64
N GLN A 894 16.03 -8.98 -42.89
CA GLN A 894 15.00 -9.84 -42.32
C GLN A 894 15.56 -10.35 -40.99
N ALA A 895 14.75 -10.23 -39.93
CA ALA A 895 15.03 -10.49 -38.52
C ALA A 895 15.66 -9.32 -37.73
N VAL A 896 15.07 -9.12 -36.54
CA VAL A 896 15.45 -8.20 -35.45
C VAL A 896 14.94 -6.76 -35.57
N ILE A 897 13.63 -6.58 -35.38
CA ILE A 897 13.08 -5.34 -34.80
C ILE A 897 12.27 -5.74 -33.57
N SER A 898 12.99 -5.90 -32.48
CA SER A 898 12.54 -6.07 -31.10
C SER A 898 13.52 -5.26 -30.25
N GLU A 899 13.02 -4.67 -29.17
CA GLU A 899 13.73 -3.90 -28.14
C GLU A 899 13.78 -2.38 -28.33
N THR A 900 12.75 -1.74 -27.75
CA THR A 900 12.82 -0.36 -27.27
C THR A 900 13.92 -0.24 -26.22
N ARG A 901 14.93 0.57 -26.57
CA ARG A 901 16.11 0.87 -25.77
C ARG A 901 15.73 1.35 -24.37
N ARG A 902 16.12 0.57 -23.37
CA ARG A 902 16.32 1.00 -21.98
C ARG A 902 17.39 2.07 -21.96
N ASP A 903 17.12 3.17 -21.26
CA ASP A 903 18.15 4.05 -20.73
C ASP A 903 18.79 3.33 -19.53
N CYS A 904 19.56 2.29 -19.87
CA CYS A 904 20.47 1.62 -18.95
C CYS A 904 21.52 2.64 -18.59
N CYS A 905 21.81 2.82 -17.28
CA CYS A 905 23.14 3.03 -16.67
C CYS A 905 23.13 3.96 -15.42
N ALA A 906 23.22 3.42 -14.17
CA ALA A 906 24.26 3.77 -13.15
C ALA A 906 24.13 3.13 -11.75
N ASP A 907 23.96 1.82 -11.65
CA ASP A 907 24.06 1.08 -10.40
C ASP A 907 24.75 -0.26 -10.62
N GLY A 908 26.04 -0.29 -10.27
CA GLY A 908 26.92 -1.45 -10.42
C GLY A 908 26.72 -2.49 -9.32
N ALA A 909 25.53 -3.08 -9.24
CA ALA A 909 25.27 -4.26 -8.41
C ALA A 909 25.12 -5.51 -9.29
N ILE A 910 26.04 -6.46 -9.13
CA ILE A 910 25.82 -7.84 -9.58
C ILE A 910 24.94 -8.54 -8.53
N PRO A 911 23.83 -9.18 -8.93
CA PRO A 911 23.07 -10.08 -8.06
C PRO A 911 23.77 -11.45 -7.95
N ASP A 912 23.81 -12.03 -6.75
CA ASP A 912 24.22 -13.44 -6.56
C ASP A 912 23.13 -14.41 -7.09
N GLY A 913 23.57 -15.55 -7.65
CA GLY A 913 22.90 -16.45 -8.62
C GLY A 913 21.52 -17.05 -8.23
N GLU A 914 20.74 -17.62 -9.16
CA GLU A 914 21.10 -18.73 -10.06
C GLU A 914 20.65 -18.58 -11.53
N SER A 915 21.39 -19.26 -12.41
CA SER A 915 21.38 -19.15 -13.87
C SER A 915 20.15 -19.76 -14.57
N PHE A 916 19.57 -19.02 -15.51
CA PHE A 916 19.01 -19.61 -16.73
C PHE A 916 19.81 -19.10 -17.94
N ALA A 917 20.43 -20.05 -18.65
CA ALA A 917 21.18 -19.81 -19.87
C ALA A 917 20.24 -19.31 -20.97
N ALA A 918 20.43 -18.06 -21.40
CA ALA A 918 20.04 -17.59 -22.71
C ALA A 918 21.27 -16.93 -23.34
N GLN A 919 21.83 -17.58 -24.37
CA GLN A 919 22.91 -17.04 -25.17
C GLN A 919 22.38 -15.85 -25.99
N THR A 920 22.53 -14.64 -25.47
CA THR A 920 22.66 -13.44 -26.30
C THR A 920 24.14 -13.30 -26.64
N GLU A 921 24.48 -13.27 -27.93
CA GLU A 921 25.86 -13.02 -28.35
C GLU A 921 26.36 -11.71 -27.71
N SER A 922 27.40 -11.80 -26.88
CA SER A 922 27.94 -10.63 -26.19
C SER A 922 28.61 -9.72 -27.20
N GLU A 923 28.06 -8.53 -27.42
CA GLU A 923 28.72 -7.48 -28.20
C GLU A 923 30.01 -7.06 -27.47
N ASP A 924 31.12 -7.01 -28.22
CA ASP A 924 32.41 -6.53 -27.71
C ASP A 924 32.45 -5.00 -27.61
N PHE A 925 33.35 -4.48 -26.77
CA PHE A 925 33.40 -3.05 -26.47
C PHE A 925 33.79 -2.19 -27.69
N GLU A 926 34.55 -2.73 -28.64
CA GLU A 926 34.91 -2.01 -29.87
C GLU A 926 33.69 -1.84 -30.79
N SER A 927 32.96 -2.92 -31.03
CA SER A 927 31.70 -2.91 -31.78
C SER A 927 30.67 -1.95 -31.15
N PHE A 928 30.58 -1.96 -29.81
CA PHE A 928 29.72 -1.03 -29.07
C PHE A 928 30.10 0.45 -29.32
N ILE A 929 31.40 0.78 -29.29
CA ILE A 929 31.90 2.15 -29.51
C ILE A 929 31.49 2.65 -30.90
N PHE A 930 31.72 1.84 -31.94
CA PHE A 930 31.39 2.20 -33.31
C PHE A 930 29.89 2.34 -33.54
N ARG A 931 29.08 1.40 -33.02
CA ARG A 931 27.62 1.46 -33.14
C ARG A 931 27.02 2.67 -32.42
N THR A 932 27.59 3.04 -31.27
CA THR A 932 27.00 4.04 -30.38
C THR A 932 27.39 5.46 -30.76
N TRP A 933 28.67 5.71 -31.07
CA TRP A 933 29.16 7.07 -31.34
C TRP A 933 29.69 7.28 -32.76
N GLY A 934 29.76 6.23 -33.58
CA GLY A 934 30.25 6.33 -34.94
C GLY A 934 31.77 6.51 -35.06
N LYS A 935 32.26 6.45 -36.29
CA LYS A 935 33.70 6.37 -36.58
C LYS A 935 34.50 7.60 -36.11
N GLY A 936 33.93 8.82 -36.20
CA GLY A 936 34.64 10.03 -35.81
C GLY A 936 34.94 10.10 -34.32
N ILE A 937 33.92 10.00 -33.46
CA ILE A 937 34.10 10.00 -31.99
C ILE A 937 34.93 8.78 -31.55
N ALA A 938 34.72 7.62 -32.19
CA ALA A 938 35.55 6.44 -31.97
C ALA A 938 37.03 6.72 -32.20
N HIS A 939 37.37 7.32 -33.34
CA HIS A 939 38.74 7.60 -33.75
C HIS A 939 39.43 8.66 -32.87
N HIS A 940 38.75 9.77 -32.58
CA HIS A 940 39.39 10.91 -31.92
C HIS A 940 39.45 10.82 -30.39
N PHE A 941 38.63 9.97 -29.76
CA PHE A 941 38.64 9.84 -28.30
C PHE A 941 38.44 8.42 -27.80
N ALA A 942 37.33 7.76 -28.16
CA ALA A 942 36.90 6.57 -27.45
C ALA A 942 37.88 5.39 -27.59
N LEU A 943 38.38 5.11 -28.79
CA LEU A 943 39.38 4.05 -29.02
C LEU A 943 40.75 4.40 -28.41
N PRO A 944 41.40 5.52 -28.75
CA PRO A 944 42.74 5.81 -28.24
C PRO A 944 42.78 5.92 -26.72
N TYR A 945 41.76 6.54 -26.10
CA TYR A 945 41.68 6.62 -24.64
C TYR A 945 41.51 5.25 -23.98
N ASN A 946 40.55 4.44 -24.44
CA ASN A 946 40.28 3.14 -23.82
C ASN A 946 41.39 2.13 -24.09
N GLN A 947 42.01 2.12 -25.26
CA GLN A 947 43.18 1.27 -25.54
C GLN A 947 44.36 1.64 -24.63
N LYS A 948 44.55 2.93 -24.37
CA LYS A 948 45.58 3.42 -23.45
C LYS A 948 45.28 3.03 -22.01
N LEU A 949 44.03 3.22 -21.54
CA LEU A 949 43.59 2.87 -20.19
C LEU A 949 43.66 1.35 -19.95
N TRP A 950 43.00 0.57 -20.80
CA TRP A 950 42.78 -0.86 -20.58
C TRP A 950 43.90 -1.76 -21.05
N LYS A 951 44.86 -1.27 -21.86
CA LYS A 951 46.00 -2.05 -22.37
C LYS A 951 45.61 -3.45 -22.87
N THR A 952 44.41 -3.54 -23.44
CA THR A 952 43.73 -4.78 -23.85
C THR A 952 42.97 -4.46 -25.13
N PRO A 953 42.99 -5.34 -26.14
CA PRO A 953 42.14 -5.17 -27.32
C PRO A 953 40.68 -5.03 -26.90
N LEU A 954 40.02 -3.94 -27.31
CA LEU A 954 38.65 -3.64 -26.87
C LEU A 954 37.66 -4.68 -27.40
N ALA A 955 37.98 -5.33 -28.52
CA ALA A 955 37.26 -6.50 -29.05
C ALA A 955 37.25 -7.72 -28.11
N ASN A 956 38.16 -7.78 -27.12
CA ASN A 956 38.20 -8.85 -26.12
C ASN A 956 37.52 -8.47 -24.81
N MET A 957 36.96 -7.26 -24.72
CA MET A 957 36.27 -6.76 -23.54
C MET A 957 34.76 -6.81 -23.77
N GLU A 958 34.02 -7.33 -22.79
CA GLU A 958 32.55 -7.28 -22.80
C GLU A 958 32.02 -5.91 -22.34
N THR A 959 30.72 -5.70 -22.54
CA THR A 959 30.03 -4.41 -22.35
C THR A 959 29.21 -4.33 -21.05
N SER A 960 29.16 -5.39 -20.25
CA SER A 960 28.33 -5.49 -19.03
C SER A 960 28.64 -4.43 -17.96
N TRP A 961 29.89 -3.94 -17.92
CA TRP A 961 30.36 -2.95 -16.95
C TRP A 961 30.05 -1.49 -17.33
N LEU A 962 29.56 -1.25 -18.54
CA LEU A 962 29.29 0.11 -19.05
C LEU A 962 28.11 0.78 -18.32
N GLY A 963 27.24 -0.04 -17.69
CA GLY A 963 26.15 0.27 -16.76
C GLY A 963 26.39 1.44 -15.80
N GLY A 964 26.35 2.69 -16.27
CA GLY A 964 26.41 3.91 -15.47
C GLY A 964 27.35 4.99 -15.89
N ARG A 965 28.36 4.54 -16.62
CA ARG A 965 29.70 5.10 -16.43
C ARG A 965 30.14 5.87 -17.66
N VAL A 966 29.49 5.57 -18.77
CA VAL A 966 29.76 6.14 -20.06
C VAL A 966 28.52 6.93 -20.50
N PRO A 967 28.63 8.25 -20.67
CA PRO A 967 27.51 9.09 -21.11
C PRO A 967 27.07 8.72 -22.53
N LEU A 968 25.76 8.61 -22.75
CA LEU A 968 25.16 8.22 -24.03
C LEU A 968 24.32 9.38 -24.58
N PRO A 969 24.95 10.46 -25.09
CA PRO A 969 24.18 11.56 -25.66
C PRO A 969 23.46 11.12 -26.93
N ASP A 970 22.27 11.65 -27.14
CA ASP A 970 21.59 11.49 -28.42
C ASP A 970 22.23 12.36 -29.52
N LEU A 971 21.80 12.16 -30.76
CA LEU A 971 22.37 12.89 -31.90
C LEU A 971 22.13 14.40 -31.79
N GLU A 972 21.01 14.84 -31.22
CA GLU A 972 20.70 16.26 -31.02
C GLU A 972 21.72 16.87 -30.05
N GLN A 973 21.98 16.21 -28.93
CA GLN A 973 22.98 16.63 -27.95
C GLN A 973 24.40 16.66 -28.52
N ILE A 974 24.77 15.71 -29.38
CA ILE A 974 26.06 15.71 -30.09
C ILE A 974 26.16 16.95 -31.01
N ILE A 975 25.10 17.25 -31.78
CA ILE A 975 25.07 18.41 -32.69
C ILE A 975 25.07 19.72 -31.90
N SER A 976 24.23 19.87 -30.90
CA SER A 976 24.18 21.05 -30.04
C SER A 976 25.51 21.29 -29.34
N GLY A 977 26.15 20.22 -28.85
CA GLY A 977 27.48 20.26 -28.24
C GLY A 977 28.63 20.56 -29.20
N ALA A 978 28.41 20.47 -30.52
CA ALA A 978 29.33 20.96 -31.55
C ALA A 978 29.13 22.45 -31.85
N LEU A 979 27.89 22.94 -31.73
CA LEU A 979 27.52 24.32 -32.06
C LEU A 979 27.78 25.31 -30.92
N ALA A 980 27.72 24.86 -29.66
CA ALA A 980 27.89 25.72 -28.50
C ALA A 980 28.63 25.01 -27.34
N PRO A 981 29.28 25.76 -26.45
CA PRO A 981 29.89 25.20 -25.24
C PRO A 981 28.86 24.54 -24.31
N LEU A 982 29.26 23.45 -23.66
CA LEU A 982 28.43 22.77 -22.66
C LEU A 982 28.41 23.56 -21.34
N GLU A 983 27.25 24.14 -20.98
CA GLU A 983 27.12 25.05 -19.83
C GLU A 983 27.24 24.36 -18.46
N LYS A 984 26.87 23.07 -18.34
CA LYS A 984 26.81 22.36 -17.04
C LYS A 984 27.52 21.00 -17.08
N PRO A 985 28.19 20.58 -16.00
CA PRO A 985 28.77 19.24 -15.91
C PRO A 985 27.68 18.16 -15.92
N VAL A 986 27.93 17.07 -16.66
CA VAL A 986 26.97 15.97 -16.87
C VAL A 986 27.49 14.66 -16.28
N GLY A 987 26.63 13.89 -15.62
CA GLY A 987 26.94 12.55 -15.08
C GLY A 987 26.75 12.43 -13.56
N PRO A 988 26.87 11.22 -12.99
CA PRO A 988 26.55 10.93 -11.59
C PRO A 988 27.46 11.64 -10.56
N ASN A 989 28.61 12.13 -11.01
CA ASN A 989 29.55 12.92 -10.22
C ASN A 989 29.63 14.39 -10.68
N ALA A 990 28.59 14.93 -11.32
CA ALA A 990 28.52 16.33 -11.74
C ALA A 990 28.76 17.30 -10.58
N ARG A 991 28.33 16.91 -9.37
CA ARG A 991 28.77 17.46 -8.09
C ARG A 991 29.49 16.36 -7.32
N PHE A 992 30.61 16.69 -6.66
CA PHE A 992 31.36 15.74 -5.85
C PHE A 992 31.90 16.40 -4.58
N GLY A 993 32.20 15.58 -3.59
CA GLY A 993 32.79 15.94 -2.32
C GLY A 993 34.24 15.48 -2.22
N TYR A 994 35.03 16.14 -1.40
CA TYR A 994 36.39 15.71 -1.04
C TYR A 994 36.72 16.17 0.40
N PRO A 995 37.55 15.46 1.19
CA PRO A 995 37.93 15.92 2.51
C PRO A 995 38.71 17.26 2.47
N LEU A 996 38.30 18.25 3.27
CA LEU A 996 38.99 19.54 3.35
C LEU A 996 40.44 19.35 3.80
N ARG A 997 40.70 18.50 4.79
CA ARG A 997 42.05 18.20 5.30
C ARG A 997 42.32 16.70 5.28
N GLY A 998 43.59 16.36 5.06
CA GLY A 998 44.11 15.00 5.23
C GLY A 998 43.94 14.08 4.01
N GLY A 999 43.40 14.58 2.90
CA GLY A 999 43.13 13.77 1.71
C GLY A 999 42.08 12.69 1.97
N PHE A 1000 41.94 11.73 1.05
CA PHE A 1000 40.98 10.63 1.22
C PHE A 1000 41.29 9.73 2.43
N GLN A 1001 42.54 9.74 2.93
CA GLN A 1001 42.94 9.11 4.19
C GLN A 1001 42.04 9.54 5.36
N ALA A 1002 41.66 10.82 5.43
CA ALA A 1002 40.82 11.34 6.52
C ALA A 1002 39.45 10.66 6.58
N LEU A 1003 38.87 10.33 5.42
CA LEU A 1003 37.61 9.60 5.36
C LEU A 1003 37.77 8.15 5.86
N MET A 1004 38.90 7.51 5.55
CA MET A 1004 39.20 6.15 6.01
C MET A 1004 39.46 6.11 7.52
N GLU A 1005 40.21 7.08 8.04
CA GLU A 1005 40.49 7.21 9.47
C GLU A 1005 39.25 7.61 10.28
N GLY A 1006 38.29 8.30 9.65
CA GLY A 1006 37.00 8.63 10.23
C GLY A 1006 36.24 7.41 10.76
N PHE A 1007 36.51 6.19 10.26
CA PHE A 1007 35.88 4.98 10.80
C PHE A 1007 36.42 4.60 12.18
N LEU A 1008 37.68 4.90 12.48
CA LEU A 1008 38.39 4.37 13.65
C LEU A 1008 37.71 4.69 14.99
N PRO A 1009 37.20 5.91 15.25
CA PRO A 1009 36.49 6.22 16.49
C PRO A 1009 35.18 5.46 16.65
N HIS A 1010 34.61 4.93 15.56
CA HIS A 1010 33.33 4.25 15.53
C HIS A 1010 33.43 2.72 15.42
N LEU A 1011 34.64 2.16 15.31
CA LEU A 1011 34.85 0.72 15.29
C LEU A 1011 34.65 0.12 16.68
N SER A 1012 33.66 -0.77 16.81
CA SER A 1012 33.50 -1.63 18.00
C SER A 1012 34.13 -3.02 17.82
N CYS A 1013 34.67 -3.32 16.63
CA CYS A 1013 35.46 -4.52 16.33
C CYS A 1013 36.94 -4.37 16.72
N THR A 1014 37.69 -5.47 16.74
CA THR A 1014 39.15 -5.42 16.94
C THR A 1014 39.84 -5.18 15.59
N LEU A 1015 40.73 -4.18 15.51
CA LEU A 1015 41.56 -3.92 14.33
C LEU A 1015 43.02 -4.20 14.64
N GLU A 1016 43.64 -5.13 13.92
CA GLU A 1016 45.08 -5.39 13.98
C GLU A 1016 45.78 -4.90 12.71
N ARG A 1017 46.77 -4.02 12.90
CA ARG A 1017 47.61 -3.49 11.84
C ARG A 1017 48.94 -4.24 11.80
N GLU A 1018 49.67 -4.10 10.70
CA GLU A 1018 50.93 -4.83 10.47
C GLU A 1018 50.75 -6.37 10.52
N ALA A 1019 49.52 -6.83 10.25
CA ALA A 1019 49.11 -8.22 10.29
C ALA A 1019 49.17 -8.87 8.90
N THR A 1020 50.38 -9.16 8.43
CA THR A 1020 50.59 -9.76 7.10
C THR A 1020 50.18 -11.23 7.09
N VAL A 1021 49.10 -11.55 6.38
CA VAL A 1021 48.66 -12.94 6.13
C VAL A 1021 49.62 -13.64 5.16
N THR A 1022 50.09 -14.83 5.52
CA THR A 1022 51.02 -15.64 4.69
C THR A 1022 50.41 -16.92 4.16
N GLU A 1023 49.38 -17.45 4.82
CA GLU A 1023 48.74 -18.71 4.45
C GLU A 1023 47.30 -18.74 4.96
N ILE A 1024 46.39 -19.21 4.12
CA ILE A 1024 44.98 -19.43 4.46
C ILE A 1024 44.68 -20.91 4.24
N GLN A 1025 44.09 -21.54 5.26
CA GLN A 1025 43.74 -22.95 5.28
C GLN A 1025 42.21 -23.08 5.42
N PRO A 1026 41.46 -23.09 4.31
CA PRO A 1026 40.00 -22.96 4.33
C PRO A 1026 39.30 -24.13 5.03
N LEU A 1027 39.78 -25.37 4.79
CA LEU A 1027 39.23 -26.58 5.41
C LEU A 1027 39.41 -26.60 6.93
N GLN A 1028 40.56 -26.10 7.42
CA GLN A 1028 40.83 -25.96 8.86
C GLN A 1028 40.30 -24.64 9.43
N ARG A 1029 39.68 -23.78 8.61
CA ARG A 1029 39.27 -22.40 8.92
C ARG A 1029 40.32 -21.63 9.73
N ARG A 1030 41.54 -21.60 9.18
CA ARG A 1030 42.70 -21.03 9.86
C ARG A 1030 43.48 -20.07 8.96
N VAL A 1031 43.96 -18.98 9.53
CA VAL A 1031 44.84 -17.99 8.89
C VAL A 1031 46.15 -17.89 9.67
N ARG A 1032 47.29 -17.90 8.97
CA ARG A 1032 48.62 -17.70 9.56
C ARG A 1032 49.22 -16.36 9.15
N LEU A 1033 49.70 -15.60 10.13
CA LEU A 1033 50.43 -14.37 9.93
C LEU A 1033 51.94 -14.59 9.77
N GLN A 1034 52.62 -13.60 9.22
CA GLN A 1034 54.07 -13.61 9.01
C GLN A 1034 54.87 -13.68 10.32
N ASP A 1035 54.34 -13.09 11.39
CA ASP A 1035 54.93 -13.12 12.74
C ASP A 1035 54.71 -14.45 13.48
N GLY A 1036 54.04 -15.42 12.85
CA GLY A 1036 53.76 -16.75 13.39
C GLY A 1036 52.42 -16.88 14.12
N ARG A 1037 51.69 -15.78 14.37
CA ARG A 1037 50.35 -15.84 14.97
C ARG A 1037 49.37 -16.58 14.05
N GLN A 1038 48.42 -17.29 14.66
CA GLN A 1038 47.38 -18.04 13.96
C GLN A 1038 46.01 -17.64 14.49
N PHE A 1039 45.07 -17.46 13.57
CA PHE A 1039 43.68 -17.15 13.86
C PHE A 1039 42.78 -18.26 13.33
N HIS A 1040 41.90 -18.76 14.19
CA HIS A 1040 40.79 -19.62 13.78
C HIS A 1040 39.55 -18.75 13.62
N TYR A 1041 38.73 -19.03 12.60
CA TYR A 1041 37.54 -18.25 12.31
C TYR A 1041 36.31 -19.15 12.09
N ASP A 1042 35.13 -18.65 12.44
CA ASP A 1042 33.87 -19.30 12.08
C ASP A 1042 33.41 -18.87 10.69
N GLN A 1043 33.44 -17.57 10.44
CA GLN A 1043 33.18 -16.94 9.14
C GLN A 1043 34.31 -15.98 8.78
N MET A 1044 34.58 -15.83 7.49
CA MET A 1044 35.58 -14.89 6.99
C MET A 1044 34.98 -13.97 5.93
N ILE A 1045 35.28 -12.66 6.03
CA ILE A 1045 35.05 -11.70 4.95
C ILE A 1045 36.40 -11.36 4.32
N SER A 1046 36.60 -11.74 3.07
CA SER A 1046 37.80 -11.34 2.32
C SER A 1046 37.52 -10.06 1.53
N THR A 1047 38.45 -9.10 1.65
CA THR A 1047 38.52 -7.92 0.78
C THR A 1047 39.79 -7.93 -0.10
N LEU A 1048 40.59 -9.00 -0.01
CA LEU A 1048 41.82 -9.18 -0.78
C LEU A 1048 41.54 -9.37 -2.27
N PRO A 1049 42.50 -9.03 -3.16
CA PRO A 1049 42.41 -9.39 -4.57
C PRO A 1049 42.19 -10.89 -4.75
N LEU A 1050 41.17 -11.27 -5.54
CA LEU A 1050 40.72 -12.66 -5.66
C LEU A 1050 41.84 -13.64 -6.09
N PRO A 1051 42.73 -13.31 -7.06
CA PRO A 1051 43.88 -14.15 -7.36
C PRO A 1051 44.86 -14.30 -6.20
N GLU A 1052 45.04 -13.24 -5.41
CA GLU A 1052 45.94 -13.24 -4.25
C GLU A 1052 45.37 -14.07 -3.10
N LEU A 1053 44.06 -13.98 -2.86
CA LEU A 1053 43.35 -14.83 -1.91
C LEU A 1053 43.56 -16.31 -2.22
N VAL A 1054 43.38 -16.71 -3.48
CA VAL A 1054 43.61 -18.09 -3.93
C VAL A 1054 45.10 -18.46 -3.86
N ARG A 1055 46.01 -17.52 -4.15
CA ARG A 1055 47.47 -17.75 -4.01
C ARG A 1055 47.87 -18.03 -2.57
N LEU A 1056 47.30 -17.31 -1.59
CA LEU A 1056 47.52 -17.52 -0.16
C LEU A 1056 46.97 -18.87 0.34
N MET A 1057 46.01 -19.46 -0.37
CA MET A 1057 45.53 -20.82 -0.12
C MET A 1057 46.42 -21.89 -0.76
N GLY A 1058 47.16 -21.57 -1.82
CA GLY A 1058 48.07 -22.50 -2.49
C GLY A 1058 47.42 -23.85 -2.83
N ASN A 1059 48.06 -24.95 -2.41
CA ASN A 1059 47.56 -26.31 -2.65
C ASN A 1059 46.29 -26.68 -1.86
N PHE A 1060 45.83 -25.82 -0.94
CA PHE A 1060 44.54 -26.02 -0.27
C PHE A 1060 43.35 -25.66 -1.17
N ALA A 1061 43.56 -24.90 -2.26
CA ALA A 1061 42.54 -24.65 -3.27
C ALA A 1061 42.58 -25.72 -4.39
N PRO A 1062 41.43 -26.20 -4.90
CA PRO A 1062 41.40 -27.14 -6.01
C PRO A 1062 42.10 -26.61 -7.26
N GLU A 1063 42.70 -27.50 -8.07
CA GLU A 1063 43.44 -27.12 -9.29
C GLU A 1063 42.59 -26.28 -10.26
N ALA A 1064 41.30 -26.61 -10.39
CA ALA A 1064 40.36 -25.85 -11.22
C ALA A 1064 40.18 -24.41 -10.72
N VAL A 1065 40.09 -24.20 -9.40
CA VAL A 1065 39.98 -22.87 -8.77
C VAL A 1065 41.29 -22.09 -8.95
N GLN A 1066 42.44 -22.75 -8.77
CA GLN A 1066 43.76 -22.15 -9.03
C GLN A 1066 43.91 -21.71 -10.49
N LYS A 1067 43.44 -22.53 -11.44
CA LYS A 1067 43.49 -22.22 -12.88
C LYS A 1067 42.58 -21.04 -13.22
N ALA A 1068 41.35 -21.03 -12.72
CA ALA A 1068 40.42 -19.92 -12.92
C ALA A 1068 40.97 -18.62 -12.34
N ALA A 1069 41.56 -18.65 -11.14
CA ALA A 1069 42.15 -17.49 -10.51
C ALA A 1069 43.32 -16.90 -11.33
N LYS A 1070 44.16 -17.76 -11.95
CA LYS A 1070 45.26 -17.33 -12.85
C LYS A 1070 44.77 -16.72 -14.17
N GLN A 1071 43.53 -17.00 -14.57
CA GLN A 1071 42.94 -16.46 -15.80
C GLN A 1071 42.29 -15.09 -15.61
N LEU A 1072 42.05 -14.66 -14.36
CA LEU A 1072 41.50 -13.34 -14.06
C LEU A 1072 42.48 -12.22 -14.43
N ARG A 1073 42.04 -11.32 -15.31
CA ARG A 1073 42.86 -10.21 -15.83
C ARG A 1073 42.61 -8.91 -15.07
N HIS A 1074 43.67 -8.13 -14.93
CA HIS A 1074 43.64 -6.80 -14.29
C HIS A 1074 44.65 -5.88 -14.97
N ILE A 1075 44.51 -4.58 -14.71
CA ILE A 1075 45.45 -3.52 -15.10
C ILE A 1075 46.01 -2.87 -13.86
N SER A 1076 47.31 -2.61 -13.88
CA SER A 1076 48.04 -1.92 -12.83
C SER A 1076 48.11 -0.43 -13.15
N VAL A 1077 48.16 0.40 -12.10
CA VAL A 1077 48.32 1.86 -12.24
C VAL A 1077 49.56 2.29 -11.49
N ARG A 1078 50.34 3.15 -12.12
CA ARG A 1078 51.44 3.88 -11.51
C ARG A 1078 51.10 5.35 -11.49
N CYS A 1079 51.20 5.95 -10.32
CA CYS A 1079 50.93 7.36 -10.09
C CYS A 1079 52.24 8.10 -9.83
N VAL A 1080 52.46 9.21 -10.54
CA VAL A 1080 53.52 10.17 -10.24
C VAL A 1080 52.87 11.41 -9.67
N ASN A 1081 53.12 11.67 -8.39
CA ASN A 1081 52.66 12.86 -7.68
C ASN A 1081 53.69 13.96 -7.85
N LEU A 1082 53.27 15.17 -8.20
CA LEU A 1082 54.12 16.34 -8.40
C LEU A 1082 53.61 17.51 -7.57
N GLY A 1083 54.46 18.05 -6.70
CA GLY A 1083 54.24 19.31 -5.99
C GLY A 1083 54.93 20.46 -6.72
N ILE A 1084 54.15 21.33 -7.34
CA ILE A 1084 54.65 22.45 -8.15
C ILE A 1084 54.77 23.71 -7.30
N GLY A 1085 55.87 24.45 -7.44
CA GLY A 1085 56.14 25.72 -6.75
C GLY A 1085 55.43 26.94 -7.34
N ARG A 1086 54.24 26.72 -7.88
CA ARG A 1086 53.34 27.76 -8.41
C ARG A 1086 51.91 27.39 -8.04
N ALA A 1087 51.19 28.32 -7.43
CA ALA A 1087 49.78 28.17 -7.11
C ALA A 1087 48.90 28.32 -8.36
N ALA A 1088 47.66 27.83 -8.27
CA ALA A 1088 46.60 28.02 -9.28
C ALA A 1088 47.02 27.68 -10.72
N ILE A 1089 47.66 26.51 -10.92
CA ILE A 1089 48.14 26.08 -12.24
C ILE A 1089 46.99 25.80 -13.23
N SER A 1090 45.82 25.43 -12.72
CA SER A 1090 44.61 25.13 -13.48
C SER A 1090 43.38 25.28 -12.58
N ASP A 1091 42.20 25.47 -13.17
CA ASP A 1091 40.89 25.46 -12.53
C ASP A 1091 40.21 24.08 -12.56
N LYS A 1092 40.82 23.09 -13.22
CA LYS A 1092 40.24 21.79 -13.52
C LYS A 1092 40.41 20.82 -12.34
N HIS A 1093 39.51 19.84 -12.21
CA HIS A 1093 39.63 18.78 -11.22
C HIS A 1093 40.36 17.55 -11.76
N TRP A 1094 40.06 17.15 -13.00
CA TRP A 1094 40.85 16.14 -13.71
C TRP A 1094 40.74 16.27 -15.22
N ILE A 1095 41.76 15.74 -15.89
CA ILE A 1095 41.93 15.85 -17.34
C ILE A 1095 42.25 14.46 -17.92
N TYR A 1096 41.54 14.09 -18.99
CA TYR A 1096 41.78 12.86 -19.75
C TYR A 1096 42.67 13.13 -20.97
N TYR A 1097 43.62 12.23 -21.24
CA TYR A 1097 44.62 12.38 -22.29
C TYR A 1097 44.63 11.17 -23.24
N PRO A 1098 43.83 11.19 -24.33
CA PRO A 1098 43.83 10.14 -25.35
C PRO A 1098 45.12 10.07 -26.20
N GLY A 1099 45.88 11.17 -26.31
CA GLY A 1099 47.07 11.25 -27.17
C GLY A 1099 48.33 10.57 -26.64
N ASP A 1100 49.51 10.95 -27.13
CA ASP A 1100 50.78 10.23 -26.92
C ASP A 1100 51.52 10.55 -25.60
N THR A 1101 50.82 11.03 -24.57
CA THR A 1101 51.39 11.17 -23.22
C THR A 1101 51.55 9.80 -22.54
N LEU A 1102 52.43 9.68 -21.55
CA LEU A 1102 52.45 8.47 -20.72
C LEU A 1102 51.18 8.33 -19.86
N PHE A 1103 50.74 9.41 -19.23
CA PHE A 1103 49.54 9.41 -18.41
C PHE A 1103 48.29 9.38 -19.26
N HIS A 1104 47.28 8.63 -18.81
CA HIS A 1104 45.95 8.65 -19.41
C HIS A 1104 45.06 9.68 -18.70
N ARG A 1105 45.39 10.01 -17.43
CA ARG A 1105 44.65 10.98 -16.62
C ARG A 1105 45.59 11.77 -15.71
N ILE A 1106 45.30 13.05 -15.52
CA ILE A 1106 45.86 13.86 -14.43
C ILE A 1106 44.73 14.23 -13.48
N PHE A 1107 44.93 13.98 -12.18
CA PHE A 1107 44.07 14.45 -11.10
C PHE A 1107 44.71 15.66 -10.42
N LEU A 1108 44.02 16.81 -10.46
CA LEU A 1108 44.48 18.08 -9.92
C LEU A 1108 44.00 18.19 -8.47
N GLN A 1109 44.60 17.39 -7.58
CA GLN A 1109 44.19 17.27 -6.19
C GLN A 1109 44.16 18.61 -5.44
N GLY A 1110 45.04 19.54 -5.81
CA GLY A 1110 45.05 20.89 -5.27
C GLY A 1110 43.73 21.66 -5.44
N ASN A 1111 42.90 21.31 -6.43
CA ASN A 1111 41.56 21.88 -6.61
C ASN A 1111 40.46 21.07 -5.92
N ALA A 1112 40.67 19.76 -5.67
CA ALA A 1112 39.74 18.96 -4.89
C ALA A 1112 39.68 19.42 -3.43
N SER A 1113 40.82 19.83 -2.87
CA SER A 1113 40.85 20.63 -1.64
C SER A 1113 42.01 21.63 -1.63
N PRO A 1114 41.74 22.92 -1.34
CA PRO A 1114 42.79 23.92 -1.23
C PRO A 1114 43.75 23.66 -0.07
N GLN A 1115 43.34 22.92 0.98
CA GLN A 1115 44.21 22.63 2.13
C GLN A 1115 45.15 21.43 1.90
N CYS A 1116 45.09 20.80 0.71
CA CYS A 1116 46.04 19.77 0.30
C CYS A 1116 47.29 20.35 -0.38
N ASN A 1117 47.33 21.65 -0.66
CA ASN A 1117 48.50 22.32 -1.25
C ASN A 1117 49.42 22.90 -0.17
N ALA A 1118 50.73 22.85 -0.41
CA ALA A 1118 51.67 23.67 0.33
C ALA A 1118 51.45 25.17 0.02
N PRO A 1119 51.73 26.09 0.96
CA PRO A 1119 51.60 27.53 0.71
C PRO A 1119 52.35 27.98 -0.55
N GLY A 1120 51.63 28.59 -1.50
CA GLY A 1120 52.19 29.08 -2.77
C GLY A 1120 52.47 27.99 -3.82
N GLY A 1121 52.15 26.72 -3.55
CA GLY A 1121 52.32 25.60 -4.48
C GLY A 1121 51.01 24.97 -4.93
N PHE A 1122 51.10 23.99 -5.83
CA PHE A 1122 49.96 23.22 -6.33
C PHE A 1122 50.32 21.74 -6.55
N GLY A 1123 49.52 20.83 -6.01
CA GLY A 1123 49.70 19.38 -6.15
C GLY A 1123 48.87 18.77 -7.29
N LEU A 1124 49.49 17.91 -8.10
CA LEU A 1124 48.83 17.09 -9.11
C LEU A 1124 49.35 15.65 -9.12
N THR A 1125 48.53 14.72 -9.62
CA THR A 1125 48.87 13.30 -9.76
C THR A 1125 48.67 12.86 -11.20
N CYS A 1126 49.72 12.36 -11.84
CA CYS A 1126 49.68 11.75 -13.16
C CYS A 1126 49.46 10.24 -13.02
N GLU A 1127 48.42 9.70 -13.66
CA GLU A 1127 48.09 8.27 -13.62
C GLU A 1127 48.44 7.59 -14.94
N MET A 1128 49.23 6.53 -14.88
CA MET A 1128 49.65 5.70 -16.02
C MET A 1128 49.24 4.25 -15.79
N THR A 1129 48.69 3.61 -16.82
CA THR A 1129 48.34 2.19 -16.76
C THR A 1129 49.43 1.32 -17.37
N TYR A 1130 49.63 0.14 -16.80
CA TYR A 1130 50.58 -0.85 -17.32
C TYR A 1130 50.10 -2.28 -17.03
N ARG A 1131 50.76 -3.23 -17.67
CA ARG A 1131 50.63 -4.67 -17.40
C ARG A 1131 52.03 -5.27 -17.33
N ASP A 1132 52.18 -6.42 -16.68
CA ASP A 1132 53.47 -7.12 -16.62
C ASP A 1132 54.05 -7.44 -18.00
N ASP A 1133 53.18 -7.75 -18.98
CA ASP A 1133 53.56 -8.01 -20.37
C ASP A 1133 53.60 -6.74 -21.26
N GLN A 1134 53.19 -5.60 -20.72
CA GLN A 1134 53.30 -4.29 -21.36
C GLN A 1134 53.72 -3.23 -20.31
N PRO A 1135 54.98 -3.26 -19.85
CA PRO A 1135 55.46 -2.39 -18.80
C PRO A 1135 55.61 -0.93 -19.28
N LEU A 1136 55.74 -0.01 -18.33
CA LEU A 1136 56.08 1.38 -18.62
C LEU A 1136 57.51 1.47 -19.21
N PRO A 1137 57.80 2.48 -20.04
CA PRO A 1137 59.10 2.58 -20.72
C PRO A 1137 60.27 2.90 -19.77
N CYS A 1138 59.98 3.30 -18.53
CA CYS A 1138 60.95 3.64 -17.48
C CYS A 1138 60.27 3.57 -16.12
N GLU A 1139 61.05 3.54 -15.04
CA GLU A 1139 60.60 3.47 -13.64
C GLU A 1139 61.39 4.45 -12.76
N GLY A 1140 60.88 4.77 -11.57
CA GLY A 1140 61.56 5.63 -10.60
C GLY A 1140 61.81 7.05 -11.13
N ASP A 1141 62.98 7.62 -10.85
CA ASP A 1141 63.31 9.00 -11.23
C ASP A 1141 63.19 9.27 -12.74
N ALA A 1142 63.53 8.29 -13.58
CA ALA A 1142 63.40 8.41 -15.03
C ALA A 1142 61.94 8.51 -15.48
N LEU A 1143 61.02 7.83 -14.79
CA LEU A 1143 59.58 7.94 -15.02
C LEU A 1143 59.06 9.30 -14.57
N ILE A 1144 59.50 9.79 -13.40
CA ILE A 1144 59.17 11.13 -12.90
C ILE A 1144 59.59 12.21 -13.90
N GLU A 1145 60.84 12.17 -14.37
CA GLU A 1145 61.35 13.12 -15.38
C GLU A 1145 60.54 13.07 -16.68
N ARG A 1146 60.16 11.86 -17.13
CA ARG A 1146 59.34 11.72 -18.32
C ARG A 1146 57.93 12.27 -18.12
N CYS A 1147 57.31 12.05 -16.96
CA CYS A 1147 56.02 12.65 -16.61
C CYS A 1147 56.09 14.18 -16.58
N ILE A 1148 57.15 14.77 -16.02
CA ILE A 1148 57.37 16.22 -16.03
C ILE A 1148 57.48 16.75 -17.47
N LYS A 1149 58.27 16.10 -18.32
CA LYS A 1149 58.38 16.47 -19.75
C LYS A 1149 57.04 16.40 -20.47
N ASP A 1150 56.25 15.36 -20.21
CA ASP A 1150 54.91 15.23 -20.79
C ASP A 1150 53.95 16.31 -20.25
N CYS A 1151 54.04 16.68 -18.97
CA CYS A 1151 53.26 17.78 -18.38
C CYS A 1151 53.61 19.13 -19.01
N ILE A 1152 54.90 19.41 -19.24
CA ILE A 1152 55.35 20.62 -19.94
C ILE A 1152 54.82 20.61 -21.38
N ARG A 1153 54.92 19.46 -22.07
CA ARG A 1153 54.47 19.30 -23.46
C ARG A 1153 52.99 19.58 -23.65
N VAL A 1154 52.13 19.15 -22.72
CA VAL A 1154 50.68 19.42 -22.77
C VAL A 1154 50.28 20.75 -22.11
N GLY A 1155 51.27 21.55 -21.67
CA GLY A 1155 51.06 22.88 -21.12
C GLY A 1155 50.35 22.93 -19.77
N ILE A 1156 50.35 21.84 -18.98
CA ILE A 1156 49.76 21.87 -17.61
C ILE A 1156 50.71 22.51 -16.59
N ILE A 1157 52.03 22.46 -16.86
CA ILE A 1157 53.08 23.18 -16.13
C ILE A 1157 54.07 23.80 -17.13
N ASN A 1158 54.81 24.82 -16.70
CA ASN A 1158 55.81 25.50 -17.51
C ASN A 1158 57.21 24.89 -17.27
N ALA A 1159 58.14 25.11 -18.20
CA ALA A 1159 59.50 24.61 -18.08
C ALA A 1159 60.32 25.28 -16.93
N ASP A 1160 59.91 26.49 -16.51
CA ASP A 1160 60.49 27.25 -15.41
C ASP A 1160 59.80 27.00 -14.06
N ASP A 1161 58.72 26.20 -14.03
CA ASP A 1161 58.07 25.83 -12.78
C ASP A 1161 58.99 24.95 -11.92
N LYS A 1162 59.23 25.38 -10.68
CA LYS A 1162 60.02 24.60 -9.73
C LYS A 1162 59.22 23.38 -9.24
N ILE A 1163 59.76 22.18 -9.40
CA ILE A 1163 59.24 20.98 -8.73
C ILE A 1163 59.74 20.97 -7.28
N ILE A 1164 58.83 21.09 -6.32
CA ILE A 1164 59.13 21.09 -4.87
C ILE A 1164 59.29 19.67 -4.38
N THR A 1165 58.40 18.77 -4.78
CA THR A 1165 58.52 17.35 -4.49
C THR A 1165 57.94 16.49 -5.62
N ALA A 1166 58.42 15.25 -5.71
CA ALA A 1166 57.89 14.23 -6.60
C ALA A 1166 57.96 12.87 -5.92
N SER A 1167 56.93 12.05 -6.09
CA SER A 1167 56.89 10.68 -5.55
C SER A 1167 56.14 9.74 -6.47
N GLU A 1168 56.48 8.45 -6.41
CA GLU A 1168 55.79 7.39 -7.14
C GLU A 1168 54.91 6.56 -6.19
N VAL A 1169 53.73 6.16 -6.66
CA VAL A 1169 52.86 5.18 -6.01
C VAL A 1169 52.49 4.11 -7.03
N ASP A 1170 52.74 2.85 -6.69
CA ASP A 1170 52.39 1.71 -7.52
C ASP A 1170 51.16 0.96 -6.98
N MET A 1171 50.20 0.69 -7.87
CA MET A 1171 48.95 -0.01 -7.60
C MET A 1171 48.84 -1.25 -8.52
N PRO A 1172 49.33 -2.42 -8.08
CA PRO A 1172 49.36 -3.63 -8.89
C PRO A 1172 47.97 -4.08 -9.35
N TYR A 1173 46.97 -4.00 -8.46
CA TYR A 1173 45.57 -4.26 -8.79
C TYR A 1173 44.81 -2.94 -8.76
N ALA A 1174 44.67 -2.30 -9.93
CA ALA A 1174 43.91 -1.06 -10.04
C ALA A 1174 42.58 -1.27 -10.75
N TYR A 1175 42.57 -1.78 -11.99
CA TYR A 1175 41.35 -2.03 -12.75
C TYR A 1175 41.12 -3.53 -13.00
N VAL A 1176 39.90 -3.99 -12.74
CA VAL A 1176 39.46 -5.32 -13.12
C VAL A 1176 39.09 -5.32 -14.60
N VAL A 1177 39.58 -6.29 -15.38
CA VAL A 1177 39.26 -6.42 -16.80
C VAL A 1177 38.05 -7.31 -16.99
N TYR A 1178 37.06 -6.81 -17.71
CA TYR A 1178 35.85 -7.52 -18.09
C TYR A 1178 36.08 -8.23 -19.42
N ASP A 1179 36.87 -9.31 -19.41
CA ASP A 1179 36.98 -10.21 -20.55
C ASP A 1179 35.83 -11.25 -20.57
N HIS A 1180 35.68 -11.94 -21.69
CA HIS A 1180 34.61 -12.93 -21.89
C HIS A 1180 34.72 -14.18 -20.97
N GLN A 1181 35.86 -14.40 -20.29
CA GLN A 1181 36.07 -15.54 -19.39
C GLN A 1181 35.88 -15.16 -17.91
N ARG A 1182 35.88 -13.86 -17.57
CA ARG A 1182 35.80 -13.34 -16.19
C ARG A 1182 34.63 -13.94 -15.42
N SER A 1183 33.42 -13.83 -15.96
CA SER A 1183 32.19 -14.23 -15.26
C SER A 1183 32.22 -15.70 -14.83
N ALA A 1184 32.60 -16.59 -15.75
CA ALA A 1184 32.71 -18.03 -15.46
C ALA A 1184 33.79 -18.34 -14.41
N ASN A 1185 34.94 -17.66 -14.49
CA ASN A 1185 36.05 -17.83 -13.54
C ASN A 1185 35.69 -17.32 -12.14
N VAL A 1186 35.07 -16.14 -12.03
CA VAL A 1186 34.62 -15.57 -10.75
C VAL A 1186 33.54 -16.44 -10.12
N ALA A 1187 32.57 -16.91 -10.90
CA ALA A 1187 31.52 -17.80 -10.42
C ALA A 1187 32.10 -19.10 -9.84
N LEU A 1188 33.05 -19.74 -10.54
CA LEU A 1188 33.69 -20.96 -10.06
C LEU A 1188 34.40 -20.76 -8.71
N ILE A 1189 35.16 -19.66 -8.57
CA ILE A 1189 35.91 -19.37 -7.34
C ILE A 1189 34.95 -19.01 -6.20
N ARG A 1190 33.95 -18.15 -6.46
CA ARG A 1190 32.94 -17.70 -5.48
C ARG A 1190 32.18 -18.90 -4.90
N SER A 1191 31.67 -19.78 -5.76
CA SER A 1191 30.92 -20.96 -5.32
C SER A 1191 31.77 -21.88 -4.44
N TRP A 1192 33.05 -22.08 -4.76
CA TRP A 1192 33.94 -22.88 -3.90
C TRP A 1192 34.20 -22.20 -2.56
N LEU A 1193 34.54 -20.90 -2.54
CA LEU A 1193 34.83 -20.15 -1.30
C LEU A 1193 33.63 -20.08 -0.34
N ALA A 1194 32.41 -19.97 -0.87
CA ALA A 1194 31.19 -20.01 -0.07
C ALA A 1194 31.07 -21.31 0.74
N THR A 1195 31.44 -22.47 0.15
CA THR A 1195 31.45 -23.76 0.89
C THR A 1195 32.45 -23.79 2.05
N GLN A 1196 33.43 -22.88 2.05
CA GLN A 1196 34.48 -22.78 3.06
C GLN A 1196 34.21 -21.69 4.11
N SER A 1197 32.99 -21.14 4.14
CA SER A 1197 32.62 -20.03 5.05
C SER A 1197 33.46 -18.77 4.82
N ILE A 1198 33.78 -18.49 3.56
CA ILE A 1198 34.51 -17.30 3.11
C ILE A 1198 33.60 -16.49 2.19
N GLN A 1199 33.16 -15.33 2.66
CA GLN A 1199 32.40 -14.35 1.90
C GLN A 1199 33.34 -13.40 1.16
N LEU A 1200 33.12 -13.23 -0.14
CA LEU A 1200 33.84 -12.23 -0.93
C LEU A 1200 33.12 -10.89 -0.81
N SER A 1201 33.88 -9.80 -0.66
CA SER A 1201 33.31 -8.45 -0.63
C SER A 1201 34.29 -7.40 -1.16
N GLY A 1202 33.80 -6.48 -1.98
CA GLY A 1202 34.55 -5.31 -2.44
C GLY A 1202 35.26 -5.51 -3.78
N ARG A 1203 35.78 -4.39 -4.33
CA ARG A 1203 36.30 -4.25 -5.71
C ARG A 1203 37.14 -5.44 -6.17
N TYR A 1204 38.17 -5.78 -5.38
CA TYR A 1204 39.15 -6.77 -5.80
C TYR A 1204 38.81 -8.18 -5.32
N SER A 1205 37.93 -8.36 -4.33
CA SER A 1205 37.56 -9.69 -3.87
C SER A 1205 36.39 -10.27 -4.66
N GLU A 1206 35.41 -9.43 -5.02
CA GLU A 1206 34.31 -9.84 -5.90
C GLU A 1206 34.70 -9.79 -7.38
N TRP A 1207 35.87 -9.19 -7.67
CA TRP A 1207 36.40 -8.98 -9.00
C TRP A 1207 35.46 -8.15 -9.88
N GLU A 1208 35.02 -7.04 -9.31
CA GLU A 1208 34.06 -6.10 -9.90
C GLU A 1208 34.57 -4.67 -9.78
N TYR A 1209 34.22 -3.81 -10.73
CA TYR A 1209 34.65 -2.42 -10.71
C TYR A 1209 33.75 -1.60 -9.77
N TYR A 1210 34.29 -1.16 -8.63
CA TYR A 1210 33.60 -0.35 -7.61
C TYR A 1210 34.21 1.03 -7.41
N ASN A 1211 33.36 2.00 -7.05
CA ASN A 1211 33.76 3.26 -6.42
C ASN A 1211 33.74 3.10 -4.89
N SER A 1212 34.16 4.13 -4.14
CA SER A 1212 34.24 4.05 -2.67
C SER A 1212 32.88 3.88 -1.98
N ASP A 1213 31.82 4.47 -2.50
CA ASP A 1213 30.45 4.32 -2.00
C ASP A 1213 29.95 2.87 -2.12
N HIS A 1214 30.12 2.26 -3.30
CA HIS A 1214 29.84 0.84 -3.50
C HIS A 1214 30.71 -0.05 -2.61
N ALA A 1215 31.96 0.32 -2.38
CA ALA A 1215 32.86 -0.41 -1.49
C ALA A 1215 32.36 -0.38 -0.03
N PHE A 1216 31.83 0.75 0.45
CA PHE A 1216 31.19 0.84 1.77
C PHE A 1216 29.96 -0.03 1.86
N LEU A 1217 29.07 0.05 0.86
CA LEU A 1217 27.85 -0.76 0.82
C LEU A 1217 28.16 -2.27 0.75
N ALA A 1218 29.18 -2.67 -0.02
CA ALA A 1218 29.63 -4.06 -0.07
C ALA A 1218 30.12 -4.55 1.30
N GLY A 1219 30.83 -3.71 2.05
CA GLY A 1219 31.28 -4.02 3.40
C GLY A 1219 30.11 -4.20 4.37
N LYS A 1220 29.13 -3.28 4.32
CA LYS A 1220 27.88 -3.36 5.09
C LYS A 1220 27.14 -4.67 4.81
N ARG A 1221 26.87 -4.96 3.53
CA ARG A 1221 26.16 -6.18 3.11
C ARG A 1221 26.89 -7.43 3.58
N ALA A 1222 28.20 -7.51 3.41
CA ALA A 1222 28.97 -8.67 3.84
C ALA A 1222 28.91 -8.89 5.36
N ALA A 1223 28.96 -7.81 6.16
CA ALA A 1223 28.82 -7.90 7.61
C ALA A 1223 27.42 -8.38 8.02
N GLU A 1224 26.36 -7.87 7.37
CA GLU A 1224 24.97 -8.28 7.60
C GLU A 1224 24.76 -9.76 7.23
N THR A 1225 25.21 -10.18 6.04
CA THR A 1225 25.13 -11.58 5.61
C THR A 1225 25.84 -12.52 6.57
N VAL A 1226 27.04 -12.16 7.04
CA VAL A 1226 27.79 -13.01 7.98
C VAL A 1226 27.13 -13.04 9.37
N LYS A 1227 26.51 -11.94 9.82
CA LYS A 1227 25.72 -11.91 11.06
C LYS A 1227 24.54 -12.88 10.99
N ASP A 1228 23.78 -12.85 9.90
CA ASP A 1228 22.64 -13.74 9.70
C ASP A 1228 23.08 -15.21 9.68
N LEU A 1229 24.18 -15.52 8.99
CA LEU A 1229 24.75 -16.87 8.95
C LEU A 1229 25.23 -17.35 10.34
N THR A 1230 25.73 -16.45 11.18
CA THR A 1230 26.21 -16.77 12.53
C THR A 1230 25.04 -16.95 13.50
N GLN A 1231 23.98 -16.13 13.39
CA GLN A 1231 22.79 -16.21 14.24
C GLN A 1231 21.95 -17.45 13.96
N ASN A 1232 21.75 -17.83 12.69
CA ASN A 1232 21.00 -19.03 12.31
C ASN A 1232 21.65 -20.35 12.76
N ARG A 1233 22.96 -20.34 13.02
CA ARG A 1233 23.69 -21.50 13.58
C ARG A 1233 23.53 -21.63 15.09
N LYS A 1234 23.41 -20.52 15.83
CA LYS A 1234 23.20 -20.52 17.29
C LYS A 1234 21.79 -20.99 17.70
N THR A 1235 20.83 -20.99 16.77
CA THR A 1235 19.46 -21.50 16.97
C THR A 1235 19.25 -22.95 16.52
N THR A 1236 20.24 -23.58 15.86
CA THR A 1236 20.15 -24.97 15.34
C THR A 1236 21.15 -25.94 15.97
N ALA A 1237 22.03 -25.47 16.84
CA ALA A 1237 22.88 -26.27 17.72
C ALA A 1237 22.33 -26.22 19.15
#